data_AF-A0A365NNG3-F1
#
_entry.id   AF-A0A365NNG3-F1
#
_cell.length_a   1.000
_cell.length_b   1.000
_cell.length_c   1.000
_cell.angle_alpha   90.00
_cell.angle_beta   90.00
_cell.angle_gamma   90.00
#
_symmetry.space_group_name_H-M   'P 1'
#
loop_
_entity.id
_entity.type
_entity.pdbx_description
1 polymer ?
#
loop_
_entity_poly.entity_id
_entity_poly.type
_entity_poly.pdbx_seq_one_letter_code
_entity_poly.pdbx_strand_id
1 'polypeptide(L)'
;MLKPKERFFAPSGNIFPGGPSTWHIMDWDQRRLVSVAMDEELESEDPAIEHLQKHIDNIAADVFEIWVSPQGDLVSTSTDQKDDNTRCPYHPPLEATERPDGIEAISRSELEELDRLGPLVDLVRCLRSSDPDKKLVAVVNELNLNLGIAHQDIAPRNLLIDEEADSIKMFDFNFSVRIGEPGYAESRNDIKGIIFTIYEIITRDETLRAVRHEKQNVLEIEQKEWVQHPDVRLDHPVSEFRKVLREWSEKRRRGKQITTYTEAPNFIDWPDTPQPPLSETFVYYDGKPATKLLMLWIKSERYRYFGDVIRKLPRMETSDALNPWAYLTAALVGLLVTKLVLNKYGNGLNGIPGPALAAFTDLWRFLDVYRRRPEVTQIDLHEKYGSAVRLGPNTVSIADPAAIQTIYAHNSGYTKSDFYPVQQTINKSGKRLITLFTSQDEKFHSQLRRSVSNAYAMSTLVQFEPFVDSTTTEFFKQLDQRYANQNDVLDFGTWLQYYAFDVIGELTYSKRLGFVDHGKDVDNIIGNLEWLLNYAAPVGQLPILDSLLLKNPLRLQLTKWGFTNSSSPVAIFARNRMLARVDPEKLGDMKFDQDNGRRDFLSRFLEANQKDPEFMNNDRVLALTVANMFAGSDTTAITFRAIFYYLMKSPADMKTLMAELAEEEKAGRFAREDGLVSWNEVRDLPFLNAVVKEALRCHPAAGLMLERIVPARGLEVDGHHIPSGTIVGVNAWVLHRNKDIFGHDADRWRPSRWIEASTEQKRRMENYMFAFGAGSRTCIGKNISLLEMYKMVPALLRRYELEFPSADNTWHLNNGKLLPILALSNICKHHLMISLLDTDFNTAWFVKQSNFNVRLRRKHKISFLPDERQD
;
A
#
# COMPACT_ATOMS: atom_id res chain seq x y z
N MET A 1 -46.95 -17.83 -4.18
CA MET A 1 -45.52 -18.24 -4.06
C MET A 1 -44.66 -17.21 -4.79
N LEU A 2 -43.59 -16.76 -4.14
CA LEU A 2 -42.61 -15.84 -4.75
C LEU A 2 -41.95 -16.49 -5.97
N LYS A 3 -41.56 -15.69 -6.97
CA LYS A 3 -40.73 -16.23 -8.05
C LYS A 3 -39.40 -16.71 -7.47
N PRO A 4 -38.77 -17.78 -7.99
CA PRO A 4 -37.53 -18.33 -7.42
C PRO A 4 -36.40 -17.32 -7.22
N LYS A 5 -36.30 -16.32 -8.10
CA LYS A 5 -35.31 -15.22 -8.02
C LYS A 5 -35.61 -14.16 -6.95
N GLU A 6 -36.84 -14.13 -6.45
CA GLU A 6 -37.33 -13.16 -5.46
C GLU A 6 -37.41 -13.78 -4.04
N ARG A 7 -37.25 -15.11 -3.93
CA ARG A 7 -37.31 -15.87 -2.67
C ARG A 7 -36.07 -15.66 -1.79
N PHE A 8 -34.89 -15.56 -2.40
CA PHE A 8 -33.62 -15.47 -1.67
C PHE A 8 -32.99 -14.11 -1.85
N PHE A 9 -32.50 -13.54 -0.75
CA PHE A 9 -31.85 -12.23 -0.75
C PHE A 9 -30.69 -12.22 0.22
N ALA A 10 -29.51 -11.82 -0.25
CA ALA A 10 -28.38 -11.51 0.62
C ALA A 10 -28.48 -10.03 1.06
N PRO A 11 -28.63 -9.73 2.35
CA PRO A 11 -28.76 -8.36 2.82
C PRO A 11 -27.43 -7.60 2.67
N SER A 12 -27.42 -6.56 1.83
CA SER A 12 -26.34 -5.56 1.81
C SER A 12 -26.63 -4.47 2.86
N GLY A 13 -26.01 -4.57 4.04
CA GLY A 13 -26.33 -3.66 5.16
C GLY A 13 -25.67 -4.04 6.50
N ASN A 14 -26.34 -3.72 7.62
CA ASN A 14 -25.83 -3.84 9.01
C ASN A 14 -25.54 -5.27 9.51
N ILE A 15 -25.79 -6.29 8.70
CA ILE A 15 -25.24 -7.63 8.92
C ILE A 15 -23.87 -7.59 8.25
N PHE A 16 -22.79 -7.80 9.01
CA PHE A 16 -21.45 -7.81 8.43
C PHE A 16 -21.48 -8.69 7.18
N PRO A 17 -20.95 -8.25 6.02
CA PRO A 17 -20.71 -9.18 4.93
C PRO A 17 -19.85 -10.26 5.58
N GLY A 18 -20.37 -11.49 5.60
CA GLY A 18 -19.57 -12.62 6.05
C GLY A 18 -18.28 -12.57 5.24
N GLY A 19 -17.17 -12.97 5.88
CA GLY A 19 -15.86 -12.88 5.26
C GLY A 19 -15.84 -13.56 3.88
N PRO A 20 -14.70 -13.56 3.18
CA PRO A 20 -14.63 -14.03 1.81
C PRO A 20 -15.21 -15.45 1.60
N SER A 21 -15.37 -16.26 2.64
CA SER A 21 -15.87 -17.64 2.60
C SER A 21 -17.21 -17.89 3.33
N THR A 22 -17.97 -16.86 3.74
CA THR A 22 -19.29 -17.04 4.40
C THR A 22 -20.28 -15.97 3.98
N TRP A 23 -21.51 -16.34 3.64
CA TRP A 23 -22.57 -15.42 3.19
C TRP A 23 -23.86 -15.64 3.99
N HIS A 24 -24.59 -14.57 4.25
CA HIS A 24 -25.87 -14.63 4.98
C HIS A 24 -27.02 -14.43 4.01
N ILE A 25 -27.99 -15.34 4.01
CA ILE A 25 -29.05 -15.34 2.99
C ILE A 25 -30.41 -15.44 3.68
N MET A 26 -31.30 -14.52 3.34
CA MET A 26 -32.69 -14.51 3.77
C MET A 26 -33.53 -15.38 2.83
N ASP A 27 -34.25 -16.35 3.37
CA ASP A 27 -35.35 -17.04 2.68
C ASP A 27 -36.67 -16.35 3.06
N TRP A 28 -37.25 -15.59 2.13
CA TRP A 28 -38.51 -14.89 2.32
C TRP A 28 -39.73 -15.82 2.33
N ASP A 29 -39.60 -17.06 1.87
CA ASP A 29 -40.70 -18.02 1.92
C ASP A 29 -40.81 -18.64 3.31
N GLN A 30 -39.69 -19.13 3.86
CA GLN A 30 -39.62 -19.69 5.21
C GLN A 30 -39.40 -18.64 6.31
N ARG A 31 -39.15 -17.38 5.94
CA ARG A 31 -38.87 -16.21 6.80
C ARG A 31 -37.78 -16.45 7.83
N ARG A 32 -36.65 -16.99 7.36
CA ARG A 32 -35.45 -17.22 8.17
C ARG A 32 -34.19 -16.81 7.43
N LEU A 33 -33.19 -16.37 8.20
CA LEU A 33 -31.83 -16.13 7.69
C LEU A 33 -31.02 -17.40 7.93
N VAL A 34 -30.25 -17.83 6.92
CA VAL A 34 -29.32 -18.96 7.03
C VAL A 34 -27.94 -18.49 6.57
N SER A 35 -26.92 -18.75 7.40
CA SER A 35 -25.52 -18.54 7.02
C SER A 35 -25.03 -19.70 6.16
N VAL A 36 -24.33 -19.41 5.06
CA VAL A 36 -23.74 -20.38 4.16
C VAL A 36 -22.23 -20.19 4.17
N ALA A 37 -21.51 -21.15 4.74
CA ALA A 37 -20.06 -21.12 4.89
C ALA A 37 -19.38 -22.18 4.02
N MET A 38 -18.16 -21.88 3.54
CA MET A 38 -17.30 -22.77 2.76
C MET A 38 -15.82 -22.44 2.95
N ASP A 39 -14.90 -23.26 2.42
CA ASP A 39 -13.45 -23.04 2.52
C ASP A 39 -12.89 -22.07 1.47
N GLU A 40 -13.55 -21.92 0.32
CA GLU A 40 -13.09 -21.07 -0.78
C GLU A 40 -13.61 -19.63 -0.65
N GLU A 41 -12.83 -18.66 -1.14
CA GLU A 41 -13.27 -17.28 -1.22
C GLU A 41 -14.25 -17.10 -2.40
N LEU A 42 -15.46 -16.61 -2.14
CA LEU A 42 -16.47 -16.30 -3.15
C LEU A 42 -16.39 -14.83 -3.56
N GLU A 43 -16.42 -14.59 -4.87
CA GLU A 43 -16.37 -13.24 -5.45
C GLU A 43 -17.72 -12.49 -5.36
N SER A 44 -18.86 -13.18 -5.18
CA SER A 44 -20.22 -12.61 -5.02
C SER A 44 -21.16 -13.51 -4.19
N GLU A 45 -22.36 -13.01 -3.88
CA GLU A 45 -23.42 -13.71 -3.12
C GLU A 45 -24.16 -14.79 -3.94
N ASP A 46 -24.09 -14.73 -5.27
CA ASP A 46 -24.86 -15.59 -6.17
C ASP A 46 -24.58 -17.09 -5.95
N PRO A 47 -23.31 -17.55 -5.83
CA PRO A 47 -23.01 -18.96 -5.60
C PRO A 47 -23.54 -19.47 -4.26
N ALA A 48 -23.53 -18.63 -3.23
CA ALA A 48 -24.06 -18.98 -1.92
C ALA A 48 -25.59 -19.15 -1.95
N ILE A 49 -26.30 -18.29 -2.69
CA ILE A 49 -27.75 -18.40 -2.94
C ILE A 49 -28.08 -19.69 -3.69
N GLU A 50 -27.32 -20.03 -4.73
CA GLU A 50 -27.49 -21.28 -5.47
C GLU A 50 -27.26 -22.51 -4.59
N HIS A 51 -26.29 -22.46 -3.68
CA HIS A 51 -26.02 -23.56 -2.76
C HIS A 51 -27.11 -23.72 -1.71
N LEU A 52 -27.60 -22.63 -1.11
CA LEU A 52 -28.71 -22.69 -0.15
C LEU A 52 -29.98 -23.23 -0.80
N GLN A 53 -30.29 -22.80 -2.02
CA GLN A 53 -31.47 -23.25 -2.77
C GLN A 53 -31.55 -24.78 -2.91
N LYS A 54 -30.41 -25.47 -3.02
CA LYS A 54 -30.38 -26.93 -3.13
C LYS A 54 -30.82 -27.64 -1.85
N HIS A 55 -30.68 -26.99 -0.69
CA HIS A 55 -30.79 -27.65 0.63
C HIS A 55 -31.89 -27.08 1.52
N ILE A 56 -32.31 -25.83 1.32
CA ILE A 56 -33.20 -25.07 2.22
C ILE A 56 -34.54 -25.74 2.55
N ASP A 57 -35.12 -26.47 1.60
CA ASP A 57 -36.40 -27.17 1.81
C ASP A 57 -36.21 -28.50 2.57
N ASN A 58 -34.97 -28.96 2.74
CA ASN A 58 -34.61 -30.23 3.39
C ASN A 58 -33.88 -30.04 4.74
N ILE A 59 -33.52 -28.82 5.14
CA ILE A 59 -32.87 -28.54 6.43
C ILE A 59 -33.90 -28.07 7.47
N ALA A 60 -33.75 -28.55 8.71
CA ALA A 60 -34.67 -28.26 9.81
C ALA A 60 -34.74 -26.76 10.14
N ALA A 61 -35.89 -26.30 10.68
CA ALA A 61 -36.19 -24.88 10.90
C ALA A 61 -35.29 -24.18 11.93
N ASP A 62 -34.67 -24.95 12.83
CA ASP A 62 -33.76 -24.51 13.89
C ASP A 62 -32.28 -24.42 13.46
N VAL A 63 -31.98 -24.70 12.18
CA VAL A 63 -30.65 -24.55 11.60
C VAL A 63 -30.36 -23.09 11.27
N PHE A 64 -29.27 -22.55 11.82
CA PHE A 64 -28.82 -21.17 11.65
C PHE A 64 -27.67 -21.02 10.64
N GLU A 65 -26.85 -22.06 10.48
CA GLU A 65 -25.73 -22.10 9.53
C GLU A 65 -25.65 -23.44 8.81
N ILE A 66 -25.27 -23.42 7.54
CA ILE A 66 -24.90 -24.59 6.75
C ILE A 66 -23.47 -24.43 6.25
N TRP A 67 -22.72 -25.52 6.25
CA TRP A 67 -21.40 -25.62 5.65
C TRP A 67 -21.50 -26.45 4.37
N VAL A 68 -21.03 -25.88 3.25
CA VAL A 68 -21.14 -26.50 1.92
C VAL A 68 -19.76 -26.65 1.27
N SER A 69 -19.59 -27.71 0.48
CA SER A 69 -18.37 -27.92 -0.31
C SER A 69 -18.24 -26.88 -1.43
N PRO A 70 -17.06 -26.73 -2.07
CA PRO A 70 -16.90 -25.88 -3.25
C PRO A 70 -17.83 -26.26 -4.44
N GLN A 71 -18.41 -27.47 -4.43
CA GLN A 71 -19.38 -27.94 -5.43
C GLN A 71 -20.84 -27.70 -5.01
N GLY A 72 -21.06 -27.19 -3.78
CA GLY A 72 -22.36 -26.88 -3.21
C GLY A 72 -23.07 -28.06 -2.55
N ASP A 73 -22.35 -29.11 -2.19
CA ASP A 73 -22.90 -30.25 -1.43
C ASP A 73 -22.92 -29.91 0.07
N LEU A 74 -24.00 -30.28 0.77
CA LEU A 74 -24.14 -30.03 2.21
C LEU A 74 -23.18 -30.93 2.99
N VAL A 75 -22.27 -30.31 3.75
CA VAL A 75 -21.27 -31.02 4.56
C VAL A 75 -21.69 -31.09 6.02
N SER A 76 -22.19 -29.97 6.58
CA SER A 76 -22.71 -29.93 7.95
C SER A 76 -23.73 -28.80 8.15
N THR A 77 -24.52 -28.89 9.22
CA THR A 77 -25.46 -27.86 9.67
C THR A 77 -25.16 -27.51 11.13
N SER A 78 -25.40 -26.25 11.54
CA SER A 78 -25.33 -25.82 12.93
C SER A 78 -26.67 -25.29 13.41
N THR A 79 -27.05 -25.71 14.61
CA THR A 79 -28.19 -25.22 15.41
C THR A 79 -27.71 -24.47 16.65
N ASP A 80 -26.40 -24.21 16.80
CA ASP A 80 -25.86 -23.44 17.92
C ASP A 80 -26.20 -21.95 17.73
N GLN A 81 -26.84 -21.35 18.73
CA GLN A 81 -27.17 -19.93 18.77
C GLN A 81 -25.93 -19.00 18.75
N LYS A 82 -24.73 -19.54 18.96
CA LYS A 82 -23.46 -18.82 18.76
C LYS A 82 -23.08 -18.65 17.30
N ASP A 83 -23.54 -19.55 16.44
CA ASP A 83 -23.30 -19.53 14.99
C ASP A 83 -24.41 -18.77 14.25
N ASP A 84 -25.49 -18.43 14.97
CA ASP A 84 -26.53 -17.52 14.50
C ASP A 84 -26.02 -16.07 14.40
N ASN A 85 -25.53 -15.72 13.21
CA ASN A 85 -25.10 -14.36 12.89
C ASN A 85 -26.27 -13.37 12.76
N THR A 86 -27.54 -13.79 12.88
CA THR A 86 -28.66 -12.83 12.91
C THR A 86 -28.61 -11.96 14.15
N ARG A 87 -28.02 -12.45 15.27
CA ARG A 87 -28.05 -11.87 16.63
C ARG A 87 -28.65 -10.48 16.65
N CYS A 88 -29.97 -10.43 16.52
CA CYS A 88 -30.71 -9.21 16.73
C CYS A 88 -30.48 -8.92 18.21
N PRO A 89 -29.94 -7.76 18.55
CA PRO A 89 -29.46 -7.55 19.88
C PRO A 89 -30.65 -7.65 20.84
N TYR A 90 -30.60 -8.69 21.67
CA TYR A 90 -31.57 -9.07 22.70
C TYR A 90 -32.81 -8.17 22.77
N HIS A 91 -33.77 -8.36 21.86
CA HIS A 91 -35.14 -8.09 22.25
C HIS A 91 -35.51 -9.27 23.15
N PRO A 92 -35.75 -9.05 24.45
CA PRO A 92 -36.34 -10.11 25.26
C PRO A 92 -37.57 -10.60 24.49
N PRO A 93 -37.84 -11.92 24.45
CA PRO A 93 -39.10 -12.40 23.89
C PRO A 93 -40.23 -11.57 24.50
N LEU A 94 -41.29 -11.29 23.75
CA LEU A 94 -42.38 -10.42 24.22
C LEU A 94 -43.02 -10.94 25.53
N GLU A 95 -42.77 -12.20 25.88
CA GLU A 95 -43.13 -12.83 27.16
C GLU A 95 -42.23 -12.40 28.34
N ALA A 96 -41.01 -11.94 28.08
CA ALA A 96 -39.99 -11.52 29.05
C ALA A 96 -39.95 -10.00 29.29
N THR A 97 -40.81 -9.22 28.62
CA THR A 97 -40.97 -7.76 28.83
C THR A 97 -42.29 -7.48 29.56
N GLU A 98 -42.22 -6.74 30.68
CA GLU A 98 -43.43 -6.21 31.34
C GLU A 98 -44.10 -5.19 30.41
N ARG A 99 -45.34 -5.49 29.99
CA ARG A 99 -46.11 -4.63 29.08
C ARG A 99 -46.87 -3.59 29.90
N PRO A 100 -46.90 -2.32 29.47
CA PRO A 100 -47.82 -1.34 30.04
C PRO A 100 -49.27 -1.80 29.93
N ASP A 101 -50.07 -1.55 30.97
CA ASP A 101 -51.48 -1.91 31.00
C ASP A 101 -52.23 -1.29 29.80
N GLY A 102 -53.03 -2.11 29.11
CA GLY A 102 -53.86 -1.67 27.97
C GLY A 102 -53.19 -1.78 26.59
N ILE A 103 -51.95 -2.27 26.48
CA ILE A 103 -51.30 -2.56 25.19
C ILE A 103 -51.58 -4.01 24.78
N GLU A 104 -52.40 -4.18 23.74
CA GLU A 104 -52.69 -5.47 23.13
C GLU A 104 -51.64 -5.78 22.04
N ALA A 105 -50.98 -6.93 22.14
CA ALA A 105 -50.02 -7.39 21.14
C ALA A 105 -50.61 -8.58 20.38
N ILE A 106 -50.52 -8.53 19.06
CA ILE A 106 -50.95 -9.61 18.17
C ILE A 106 -49.70 -10.44 17.84
N SER A 107 -49.72 -11.71 18.20
CA SER A 107 -48.66 -12.64 17.85
C SER A 107 -48.79 -13.09 16.39
N ARG A 108 -47.67 -13.46 15.76
CA ARG A 108 -47.70 -13.95 14.38
C ARG A 108 -48.54 -15.22 14.20
N SER A 109 -48.65 -16.07 15.22
CA SER A 109 -49.52 -17.25 15.23
C SER A 109 -51.02 -16.91 15.17
N GLU A 110 -51.39 -15.66 15.46
CA GLU A 110 -52.77 -15.17 15.39
C GLU A 110 -53.11 -14.52 14.05
N LEU A 111 -52.16 -14.51 13.10
CA LEU A 111 -52.32 -14.02 11.73
C LEU A 111 -52.36 -15.20 10.75
N GLU A 112 -53.37 -15.23 9.89
CA GLU A 112 -53.52 -16.21 8.80
C GLU A 112 -53.07 -15.56 7.48
N GLU A 113 -52.04 -16.09 6.80
CA GLU A 113 -51.61 -15.59 5.48
C GLU A 113 -52.62 -16.01 4.40
N LEU A 114 -53.32 -15.04 3.80
CA LEU A 114 -54.35 -15.25 2.79
C LEU A 114 -53.78 -15.20 1.36
N ASP A 115 -52.87 -14.26 1.10
CA ASP A 115 -52.20 -14.12 -0.19
C ASP A 115 -50.88 -13.35 -0.02
N ARG A 116 -50.02 -13.35 -1.05
CA ARG A 116 -48.79 -12.57 -1.08
C ARG A 116 -48.77 -11.63 -2.27
N LEU A 117 -48.89 -10.34 -1.98
CA LEU A 117 -49.00 -9.29 -2.99
C LEU A 117 -47.63 -8.87 -3.55
N GLY A 118 -46.51 -9.25 -2.94
CA GLY A 118 -45.16 -9.04 -3.47
C GLY A 118 -44.05 -9.64 -2.58
N PRO A 119 -42.76 -9.51 -2.97
CA PRO A 119 -41.60 -10.05 -2.23
C PRO A 119 -41.55 -9.72 -0.75
N LEU A 120 -42.18 -8.62 -0.34
CA LEU A 120 -42.19 -8.13 1.03
C LEU A 120 -43.59 -7.71 1.50
N VAL A 121 -44.68 -8.13 0.84
CA VAL A 121 -46.04 -7.69 1.19
C VAL A 121 -46.97 -8.89 1.28
N ASP A 122 -47.39 -9.20 2.50
CA ASP A 122 -48.33 -10.26 2.80
C ASP A 122 -49.73 -9.68 2.99
N LEU A 123 -50.73 -10.37 2.45
CA LEU A 123 -52.13 -10.20 2.81
C LEU A 123 -52.45 -11.22 3.88
N VAL A 124 -52.89 -10.75 5.05
CA VAL A 124 -53.16 -11.63 6.19
C VAL A 124 -54.51 -11.30 6.81
N ARG A 125 -55.15 -12.30 7.43
CA ARG A 125 -56.33 -12.13 8.27
C ARG A 125 -55.94 -12.17 9.73
N CYS A 126 -56.42 -11.21 10.51
CA CYS A 126 -56.27 -11.21 11.97
C CYS A 126 -57.58 -11.67 12.62
N LEU A 127 -57.55 -12.73 13.43
CA LEU A 127 -58.75 -13.35 14.02
C LEU A 127 -59.36 -12.54 15.18
N ARG A 128 -58.74 -11.42 15.61
CA ARG A 128 -59.30 -10.53 16.63
C ARG A 128 -59.96 -9.31 15.98
N SER A 129 -61.20 -9.02 16.40
CA SER A 129 -61.94 -7.80 16.02
C SER A 129 -61.11 -6.58 16.36
N SER A 130 -60.71 -5.86 15.32
CA SER A 130 -59.83 -4.73 15.40
C SER A 130 -60.62 -3.42 15.33
N ASP A 131 -60.12 -2.39 16.01
CA ASP A 131 -60.72 -1.05 16.01
C ASP A 131 -60.69 -0.44 14.59
N PRO A 132 -61.84 -0.14 13.96
CA PRO A 132 -61.92 0.38 12.59
C PRO A 132 -61.35 1.79 12.44
N ASP A 133 -61.09 2.51 13.54
CA ASP A 133 -60.57 3.88 13.51
C ASP A 133 -59.03 3.96 13.35
N LYS A 134 -58.32 2.83 13.48
CA LYS A 134 -56.84 2.77 13.44
C LYS A 134 -56.25 2.65 12.03
N LYS A 135 -56.55 3.61 11.15
CA LYS A 135 -55.98 3.68 9.78
C LYS A 135 -54.54 4.20 9.78
N LEU A 136 -53.72 3.79 8.80
CA LEU A 136 -52.28 4.12 8.70
C LEU A 136 -51.93 5.59 9.02
N VAL A 137 -52.60 6.56 8.38
CA VAL A 137 -52.36 7.99 8.60
C VAL A 137 -52.81 8.48 9.99
N ALA A 138 -53.81 7.83 10.59
CA ALA A 138 -54.27 8.11 11.95
C ALA A 138 -53.27 7.56 12.97
N VAL A 139 -52.75 6.35 12.75
CA VAL A 139 -51.70 5.72 13.58
C VAL A 139 -50.42 6.58 13.58
N VAL A 140 -49.95 7.03 12.42
CA VAL A 140 -48.76 7.91 12.36
C VAL A 140 -48.99 9.26 13.02
N ASN A 141 -50.19 9.83 12.89
CA ASN A 141 -50.54 11.06 13.62
C ASN A 141 -50.52 10.84 15.13
N GLU A 142 -51.10 9.74 15.61
CA GLU A 142 -51.10 9.39 17.03
C GLU A 142 -49.67 9.25 17.57
N LEU A 143 -48.82 8.51 16.88
CA LEU A 143 -47.40 8.35 17.25
C LEU A 143 -46.67 9.69 17.27
N ASN A 144 -46.74 10.45 16.17
CA ASN A 144 -45.95 11.67 16.03
C ASN A 144 -46.48 12.83 16.86
N LEU A 145 -47.81 12.98 17.02
CA LEU A 145 -48.45 14.15 17.64
C LEU A 145 -48.94 13.91 19.06
N ASN A 146 -49.36 12.70 19.42
CA ASN A 146 -49.84 12.40 20.76
C ASN A 146 -48.72 11.85 21.65
N LEU A 147 -47.87 10.97 21.09
CA LEU A 147 -46.87 10.21 21.85
C LEU A 147 -45.41 10.66 21.64
N GLY A 148 -45.12 11.50 20.64
CA GLY A 148 -43.78 12.03 20.39
C GLY A 148 -42.80 11.02 19.80
N ILE A 149 -43.30 10.00 19.09
CA ILE A 149 -42.55 8.88 18.53
C ILE A 149 -42.56 8.97 17.00
N ALA A 150 -41.41 8.73 16.38
CA ALA A 150 -41.29 8.54 14.92
C ALA A 150 -40.92 7.10 14.60
N HIS A 151 -41.52 6.53 13.56
CA HIS A 151 -41.28 5.16 13.12
C HIS A 151 -39.98 4.98 12.33
N GLN A 152 -39.54 6.00 11.57
CA GLN A 152 -38.27 6.08 10.82
C GLN A 152 -38.07 5.06 9.68
N ASP A 153 -38.90 4.02 9.57
CA ASP A 153 -38.82 3.01 8.52
C ASP A 153 -40.21 2.61 7.98
N ILE A 154 -41.05 3.55 7.57
CA ILE A 154 -42.34 3.17 6.94
C ILE A 154 -42.08 2.72 5.50
N ALA A 155 -42.37 1.45 5.22
CA ALA A 155 -42.20 0.78 3.93
C ALA A 155 -43.32 -0.26 3.74
N PRO A 156 -43.59 -0.74 2.50
CA PRO A 156 -44.67 -1.72 2.26
C PRO A 156 -44.58 -2.97 3.15
N ARG A 157 -43.36 -3.39 3.51
CA ARG A 157 -43.08 -4.55 4.37
C ARG A 157 -43.52 -4.42 5.82
N ASN A 158 -43.80 -3.19 6.27
CA ASN A 158 -44.19 -2.89 7.64
C ASN A 158 -45.70 -2.62 7.76
N LEU A 159 -46.46 -2.90 6.69
CA LEU A 159 -47.89 -2.67 6.60
C LEU A 159 -48.69 -3.97 6.67
N LEU A 160 -49.80 -3.90 7.40
CA LEU A 160 -50.78 -4.94 7.59
C LEU A 160 -52.07 -4.51 6.92
N ILE A 161 -52.66 -5.36 6.09
CA ILE A 161 -53.99 -5.11 5.53
C ILE A 161 -54.99 -5.93 6.36
N ASP A 162 -55.93 -5.23 6.97
CA ASP A 162 -57.03 -5.85 7.72
C ASP A 162 -58.23 -5.98 6.79
N GLU A 163 -58.52 -7.21 6.36
CA GLU A 163 -59.61 -7.52 5.42
C GLU A 163 -61.00 -7.25 6.00
N GLU A 164 -61.21 -7.48 7.31
CA GLU A 164 -62.51 -7.28 7.95
C GLU A 164 -62.82 -5.80 8.16
N ALA A 165 -61.81 -5.00 8.51
CA ALA A 165 -61.94 -3.57 8.75
C ALA A 165 -61.66 -2.70 7.50
N ASP A 166 -61.31 -3.32 6.37
CA ASP A 166 -60.92 -2.68 5.11
C ASP A 166 -59.92 -1.51 5.32
N SER A 167 -58.83 -1.81 6.04
CA SER A 167 -57.88 -0.78 6.47
C SER A 167 -56.42 -1.23 6.45
N ILE A 168 -55.55 -0.30 6.06
CA ILE A 168 -54.09 -0.47 6.12
C ILE A 168 -53.60 0.01 7.49
N LYS A 169 -52.84 -0.84 8.18
CA LYS A 169 -52.28 -0.61 9.52
C LYS A 169 -50.75 -0.82 9.51
N MET A 170 -50.08 -0.37 10.56
CA MET A 170 -48.66 -0.68 10.81
C MET A 170 -48.57 -1.82 11.82
N PHE A 171 -47.72 -2.82 11.56
CA PHE A 171 -47.60 -3.99 12.46
C PHE A 171 -46.18 -4.23 12.99
N ASP A 172 -45.17 -3.63 12.38
CA ASP A 172 -43.77 -3.69 12.84
C ASP A 172 -43.34 -2.29 13.28
N PHE A 173 -42.56 -2.20 14.36
CA PHE A 173 -42.03 -0.96 14.97
C PHE A 173 -40.51 -1.01 15.19
N ASN A 174 -39.80 -1.89 14.48
CA ASN A 174 -38.38 -2.21 14.68
C ASN A 174 -37.41 -1.00 14.68
N PHE A 175 -37.76 0.14 14.08
CA PHE A 175 -36.92 1.35 14.01
C PHE A 175 -37.53 2.59 14.69
N SER A 176 -38.53 2.41 15.55
CA SER A 176 -39.17 3.53 16.24
C SER A 176 -38.22 4.23 17.23
N VAL A 177 -38.32 5.56 17.31
CA VAL A 177 -37.46 6.40 18.16
C VAL A 177 -38.20 7.62 18.67
N ARG A 178 -37.82 8.09 19.87
CA ARG A 178 -38.28 9.37 20.40
C ARG A 178 -37.82 10.52 19.50
N ILE A 179 -38.73 11.40 19.11
CA ILE A 179 -38.42 12.55 18.27
C ILE A 179 -37.44 13.46 19.04
N GLY A 180 -36.30 13.79 18.41
CA GLY A 180 -35.25 14.65 18.98
C GLY A 180 -34.19 13.94 19.84
N GLU A 181 -34.27 12.63 20.05
CA GLU A 181 -33.26 11.83 20.77
C GLU A 181 -32.21 11.19 19.81
N PRO A 182 -31.06 10.71 20.32
CA PRO A 182 -30.07 9.98 19.51
C PRO A 182 -30.71 8.78 18.79
N GLY A 183 -30.56 8.74 17.46
CA GLY A 183 -31.20 7.73 16.59
C GLY A 183 -32.34 8.27 15.74
N TYR A 184 -32.91 9.43 16.09
CA TYR A 184 -33.88 10.15 15.26
C TYR A 184 -33.19 10.85 14.08
N ALA A 185 -33.58 10.50 12.85
CA ALA A 185 -33.16 11.18 11.65
C ALA A 185 -34.33 11.98 11.04
N GLU A 186 -34.19 13.29 10.99
CA GLU A 186 -35.18 14.19 10.36
C GLU A 186 -35.37 13.89 8.87
N SER A 187 -34.30 13.41 8.21
CA SER A 187 -34.34 12.96 6.82
C SER A 187 -35.18 11.69 6.63
N ARG A 188 -35.44 10.89 7.66
CA ARG A 188 -36.29 9.67 7.65
C ARG A 188 -37.69 9.94 8.24
N ASN A 189 -38.33 10.98 7.72
CA ASN A 189 -39.67 11.40 8.15
C ASN A 189 -40.77 10.37 7.75
N ASP A 190 -41.63 9.99 8.70
CA ASP A 190 -42.77 9.08 8.52
C ASP A 190 -43.77 9.56 7.46
N ILE A 191 -43.98 10.88 7.34
CA ILE A 191 -44.85 11.47 6.31
C ILE A 191 -44.31 11.15 4.92
N LYS A 192 -42.99 11.31 4.74
CA LYS A 192 -42.30 10.92 3.51
C LYS A 192 -42.44 9.41 3.30
N GLY A 193 -42.22 8.61 4.35
CA GLY A 193 -42.33 7.16 4.30
C GLY A 193 -43.69 6.67 3.79
N ILE A 194 -44.80 7.24 4.28
CA ILE A 194 -46.16 6.91 3.79
C ILE A 194 -46.31 7.24 2.31
N ILE A 195 -45.93 8.45 1.87
CA ILE A 195 -46.11 8.87 0.47
C ILE A 195 -45.34 7.97 -0.48
N PHE A 196 -44.09 7.65 -0.14
CA PHE A 196 -43.25 6.74 -0.93
C PHE A 196 -43.81 5.32 -0.93
N THR A 197 -44.29 4.84 0.22
CA THR A 197 -44.86 3.50 0.38
C THR A 197 -46.13 3.31 -0.47
N ILE A 198 -47.07 4.27 -0.43
CA ILE A 198 -48.29 4.17 -1.24
C ILE A 198 -47.99 4.33 -2.73
N TYR A 199 -47.03 5.21 -3.09
CA TYR A 199 -46.55 5.31 -4.47
C TYR A 199 -46.01 3.97 -4.98
N GLU A 200 -45.16 3.32 -4.20
CA GLU A 200 -44.55 2.03 -4.53
C GLU A 200 -45.62 0.93 -4.67
N ILE A 201 -46.61 0.88 -3.78
CA ILE A 201 -47.71 -0.10 -3.85
C ILE A 201 -48.53 0.08 -5.14
N ILE A 202 -48.89 1.32 -5.50
CA ILE A 202 -49.75 1.61 -6.65
C ILE A 202 -49.00 1.41 -7.98
N THR A 203 -47.75 1.85 -8.05
CA THR A 203 -46.98 1.91 -9.31
C THR A 203 -46.03 0.72 -9.51
N ARG A 204 -45.70 -0.01 -8.43
CA ARG A 204 -44.64 -1.02 -8.38
C ARG A 204 -43.25 -0.49 -8.76
N ASP A 205 -43.02 0.83 -8.67
CA ASP A 205 -41.70 1.43 -8.91
C ASP A 205 -40.80 1.31 -7.66
N GLU A 206 -39.83 0.39 -7.73
CA GLU A 206 -38.88 0.14 -6.65
C GLU A 206 -37.59 0.97 -6.75
N THR A 207 -37.42 1.82 -7.78
CA THR A 207 -36.16 2.54 -8.04
C THR A 207 -35.76 3.49 -6.90
N LEU A 208 -36.74 3.96 -6.13
CA LEU A 208 -36.54 4.84 -4.99
C LEU A 208 -35.88 4.15 -3.79
N ARG A 209 -35.88 2.81 -3.74
CA ARG A 209 -35.21 2.01 -2.71
C ARG A 209 -33.68 2.16 -2.77
N ALA A 210 -33.11 2.43 -3.95
CA ALA A 210 -31.67 2.62 -4.13
C ALA A 210 -31.19 4.06 -3.79
N VAL A 211 -32.11 4.99 -3.54
CA VAL A 211 -31.81 6.39 -3.24
C VAL A 211 -31.74 6.60 -1.73
N ARG A 212 -30.59 7.07 -1.23
CA ARG A 212 -30.43 7.40 0.20
C ARG A 212 -31.49 8.38 0.68
N HIS A 213 -31.99 8.21 1.90
CA HIS A 213 -33.12 8.96 2.44
C HIS A 213 -32.93 10.48 2.47
N GLU A 214 -31.69 10.98 2.64
CA GLU A 214 -31.37 12.40 2.63
C GLU A 214 -31.54 13.04 1.25
N LYS A 215 -31.53 12.23 0.19
CA LYS A 215 -31.66 12.65 -1.21
C LYS A 215 -33.06 12.40 -1.78
N GLN A 216 -33.94 11.73 -1.04
CA GLN A 216 -35.32 11.46 -1.44
C GLN A 216 -36.16 12.73 -1.29
N ASN A 217 -36.83 13.16 -2.36
CA ASN A 217 -37.66 14.37 -2.39
C ASN A 217 -39.15 14.03 -2.55
N VAL A 218 -39.96 14.34 -1.54
CA VAL A 218 -41.42 14.09 -1.54
C VAL A 218 -42.13 14.89 -2.63
N LEU A 219 -41.70 16.13 -2.87
CA LEU A 219 -42.38 17.02 -3.82
C LEU A 219 -42.30 16.48 -5.25
N GLU A 220 -41.21 15.80 -5.60
CA GLU A 220 -41.05 15.15 -6.90
C GLU A 220 -42.07 14.03 -7.09
N ILE A 221 -42.30 13.21 -6.07
CA ILE A 221 -43.28 12.11 -6.13
C ILE A 221 -44.71 12.65 -6.14
N GLU A 222 -45.01 13.68 -5.35
CA GLU A 222 -46.33 14.33 -5.32
C GLU A 222 -46.68 14.97 -6.68
N GLN A 223 -45.68 15.49 -7.41
CA GLN A 223 -45.82 16.11 -8.73
C GLN A 223 -45.84 15.11 -9.90
N LYS A 224 -45.19 13.94 -9.76
CA LYS A 224 -45.23 12.89 -10.78
C LYS A 224 -46.65 12.38 -11.04
N GLU A 225 -46.88 11.88 -12.24
CA GLU A 225 -48.08 11.10 -12.55
C GLU A 225 -47.95 9.69 -11.96
N TRP A 226 -48.96 9.25 -11.22
CA TRP A 226 -48.98 7.91 -10.62
C TRP A 226 -49.75 6.99 -11.57
N VAL A 227 -49.01 6.17 -12.31
CA VAL A 227 -49.59 5.18 -13.24
C VAL A 227 -49.79 3.87 -12.47
N GLN A 228 -51.04 3.41 -12.37
CA GLN A 228 -51.36 2.15 -11.73
C GLN A 228 -50.72 0.98 -12.49
N HIS A 229 -50.01 0.11 -11.79
CA HIS A 229 -49.45 -1.10 -12.38
C HIS A 229 -50.58 -2.08 -12.76
N PRO A 230 -50.50 -2.82 -13.89
CA PRO A 230 -51.57 -3.73 -14.36
C PRO A 230 -52.01 -4.78 -13.34
N ASP A 231 -51.08 -5.24 -12.50
CA ASP A 231 -51.34 -6.27 -11.48
C ASP A 231 -51.89 -5.70 -10.16
N VAL A 232 -51.98 -4.38 -10.02
CA VAL A 232 -52.51 -3.74 -8.81
C VAL A 232 -54.00 -3.53 -8.99
N ARG A 233 -54.79 -4.03 -8.05
CA ARG A 233 -56.24 -3.81 -7.99
C ARG A 233 -56.53 -2.79 -6.90
N LEU A 234 -57.20 -1.70 -7.27
CA LEU A 234 -57.66 -0.66 -6.37
C LEU A 234 -59.17 -0.66 -6.35
N ASP A 235 -59.74 -0.45 -5.18
CA ASP A 235 -61.16 -0.22 -4.89
C ASP A 235 -61.61 1.21 -5.27
N HIS A 236 -60.67 2.15 -5.39
CA HIS A 236 -60.87 3.52 -5.81
C HIS A 236 -59.88 3.98 -6.91
N PRO A 237 -60.17 5.07 -7.66
CA PRO A 237 -59.21 5.64 -8.61
C PRO A 237 -57.97 6.20 -7.91
N VAL A 238 -56.79 6.08 -8.54
CA VAL A 238 -55.50 6.62 -8.02
C VAL A 238 -55.59 8.10 -7.64
N SER A 239 -56.42 8.88 -8.32
CA SER A 239 -56.64 10.31 -8.03
C SER A 239 -57.23 10.56 -6.64
N GLU A 240 -58.09 9.67 -6.13
CA GLU A 240 -58.70 9.81 -4.80
C GLU A 240 -57.67 9.55 -3.70
N PHE A 241 -56.86 8.49 -3.85
CA PHE A 241 -55.73 8.22 -2.94
C PHE A 241 -54.75 9.40 -2.86
N ARG A 242 -54.38 9.95 -4.01
CA ARG A 242 -53.48 11.11 -4.09
C ARG A 242 -54.07 12.35 -3.44
N LYS A 243 -55.39 12.54 -3.55
CA LYS A 243 -56.10 13.66 -2.93
C LYS A 243 -56.04 13.56 -1.40
N VAL A 244 -56.39 12.41 -0.84
CA VAL A 244 -56.36 12.16 0.61
C VAL A 244 -54.95 12.33 1.18
N LEU A 245 -53.93 11.76 0.52
CA LEU A 245 -52.54 11.90 0.95
C LEU A 245 -52.04 13.34 0.92
N ARG A 246 -52.39 14.10 -0.12
CA ARG A 246 -52.00 15.51 -0.27
C ARG A 246 -52.66 16.38 0.81
N GLU A 247 -53.96 16.23 1.02
CA GLU A 247 -54.69 16.98 2.05
C GLU A 247 -54.13 16.70 3.45
N TRP A 248 -53.80 15.44 3.75
CA TRP A 248 -53.15 15.05 5.00
C TRP A 248 -51.73 15.63 5.15
N SER A 249 -50.88 15.49 4.12
CA SER A 249 -49.51 16.01 4.07
C SER A 249 -49.48 17.54 4.23
N GLU A 250 -50.36 18.27 3.54
CA GLU A 250 -50.48 19.73 3.66
C GLU A 250 -50.95 20.17 5.05
N LYS A 251 -51.93 19.47 5.63
CA LYS A 251 -52.40 19.75 7.00
C LYS A 251 -51.26 19.57 8.01
N ARG A 252 -50.39 18.56 7.82
CA ARG A 252 -49.20 18.33 8.67
C ARG A 252 -48.10 19.37 8.46
N ARG A 253 -47.90 19.86 7.24
CA ARG A 253 -46.95 20.96 6.95
C ARG A 253 -47.38 22.29 7.58
N ARG A 254 -48.70 22.54 7.69
CA ARG A 254 -49.26 23.78 8.28
C ARG A 254 -49.51 23.69 9.79
N GLY A 255 -49.60 22.49 10.36
CA GLY A 255 -49.84 22.24 11.78
C GLY A 255 -48.58 22.35 12.65
N LYS A 256 -48.75 22.26 13.98
CA LYS A 256 -47.63 22.21 14.93
C LYS A 256 -46.81 20.92 14.71
N GLN A 257 -45.52 21.08 14.44
CA GLN A 257 -44.58 19.95 14.40
C GLN A 257 -43.94 19.77 15.77
N ILE A 258 -43.89 18.51 16.20
CA ILE A 258 -43.20 18.12 17.43
C ILE A 258 -41.71 18.01 17.10
N THR A 259 -40.87 18.79 17.77
CA THR A 259 -39.41 18.80 17.56
C THR A 259 -38.66 18.01 18.63
N THR A 260 -39.29 17.82 19.79
CA THR A 260 -38.81 16.98 20.89
C THR A 260 -39.98 16.18 21.45
N TYR A 261 -39.77 14.90 21.80
CA TYR A 261 -40.86 14.01 22.24
C TYR A 261 -41.68 14.57 23.42
N THR A 262 -41.05 15.33 24.32
CA THR A 262 -41.69 15.99 25.47
C THR A 262 -42.73 17.06 25.10
N GLU A 263 -42.78 17.51 23.85
CA GLU A 263 -43.82 18.44 23.38
C GLU A 263 -45.16 17.74 23.09
N ALA A 264 -45.18 16.41 23.06
CA ALA A 264 -46.39 15.63 22.86
C ALA A 264 -47.22 15.57 24.16
N PRO A 265 -48.56 15.67 24.07
CA PRO A 265 -49.42 15.77 25.25
C PRO A 265 -49.42 14.50 26.10
N ASN A 266 -49.19 13.32 25.52
CA ASN A 266 -49.13 12.03 26.20
C ASN A 266 -47.83 11.30 25.86
N PHE A 267 -46.70 12.01 25.84
CA PHE A 267 -45.41 11.40 25.53
C PHE A 267 -45.12 10.22 26.46
N ILE A 268 -44.58 9.14 25.89
CA ILE A 268 -44.26 7.94 26.66
C ILE A 268 -42.81 8.07 27.14
N ASP A 269 -42.61 8.06 28.46
CA ASP A 269 -41.28 8.04 29.07
C ASP A 269 -40.78 6.60 29.15
N TRP A 270 -40.08 6.17 28.10
CA TRP A 270 -39.49 4.83 28.03
C TRP A 270 -38.32 4.73 29.00
N PRO A 271 -38.19 3.62 29.77
CA PRO A 271 -36.99 3.37 30.54
C PRO A 271 -35.76 3.37 29.62
N ASP A 272 -34.62 3.84 30.14
CA ASP A 272 -33.36 3.82 29.40
C ASP A 272 -33.08 2.42 28.86
N THR A 273 -32.69 2.33 27.60
CA THR A 273 -32.34 1.05 26.99
C THR A 273 -31.18 0.43 27.77
N PRO A 274 -31.26 -0.86 28.13
CA PRO A 274 -30.16 -1.54 28.79
C PRO A 274 -28.90 -1.45 27.94
N GLN A 275 -27.76 -1.24 28.59
CA GLN A 275 -26.48 -1.13 27.89
C GLN A 275 -26.23 -2.41 27.06
N PRO A 276 -25.72 -2.29 25.82
CA PRO A 276 -25.37 -3.40 24.98
C PRO A 276 -24.58 -4.50 25.71
N PRO A 277 -24.95 -5.79 25.57
CA PRO A 277 -24.03 -6.85 25.92
C PRO A 277 -22.79 -6.74 25.03
N LEU A 278 -21.63 -6.89 25.65
CA LEU A 278 -20.35 -6.92 24.96
C LEU A 278 -20.06 -8.36 24.56
N SER A 279 -19.86 -8.61 23.27
CA SER A 279 -19.37 -9.90 22.78
C SER A 279 -17.98 -9.72 22.20
N GLU A 280 -17.09 -10.63 22.55
CA GLU A 280 -15.85 -10.79 21.80
C GLU A 280 -16.18 -11.39 20.45
N THR A 281 -15.83 -10.68 19.37
CA THR A 281 -15.90 -11.21 18.01
C THR A 281 -14.50 -11.23 17.41
N PHE A 282 -14.25 -12.23 16.57
CA PHE A 282 -13.02 -12.32 15.79
C PHE A 282 -13.19 -11.53 14.51
N VAL A 283 -12.44 -10.44 14.39
CA VAL A 283 -12.46 -9.59 13.21
C VAL A 283 -11.12 -9.74 12.51
N TYR A 284 -11.14 -9.99 11.21
CA TYR A 284 -9.94 -10.13 10.41
C TYR A 284 -9.59 -8.79 9.78
N TYR A 285 -8.48 -8.19 10.22
CA TYR A 285 -7.88 -7.02 9.58
C TYR A 285 -6.60 -7.50 8.88
N ASP A 286 -6.49 -7.28 7.56
CA ASP A 286 -5.37 -7.78 6.73
C ASP A 286 -5.07 -9.28 6.95
N GLY A 287 -6.11 -10.11 7.03
CA GLY A 287 -5.98 -11.57 7.16
C GLY A 287 -5.44 -12.07 8.50
N LYS A 288 -5.36 -11.24 9.54
CA LYS A 288 -5.01 -11.66 10.91
C LYS A 288 -6.21 -11.60 11.85
N PRO A 289 -6.46 -12.64 12.67
CA PRO A 289 -7.55 -12.63 13.64
C PRO A 289 -7.24 -11.64 14.77
N ALA A 290 -8.14 -10.69 14.98
CA ALA A 290 -8.10 -9.77 16.12
C ALA A 290 -9.40 -9.89 16.91
N THR A 291 -9.30 -10.13 18.21
CA THR A 291 -10.46 -10.14 19.10
C THR A 291 -10.86 -8.70 19.40
N LYS A 292 -12.09 -8.34 19.06
CA LYS A 292 -12.65 -7.03 19.38
C LYS A 292 -13.89 -7.22 20.24
N LEU A 293 -13.94 -6.49 21.35
CA LEU A 293 -15.18 -6.30 22.10
C LEU A 293 -16.09 -5.43 21.24
N LEU A 294 -17.05 -6.09 20.59
CA LEU A 294 -18.12 -5.44 19.87
C LEU A 294 -19.26 -5.26 20.86
N MET A 295 -19.71 -4.03 21.09
CA MET A 295 -21.06 -3.86 21.61
C MET A 295 -21.97 -4.47 20.55
N LEU A 296 -22.84 -5.39 20.95
CA LEU A 296 -23.72 -6.09 20.00
C LEU A 296 -24.73 -5.15 19.30
N TRP A 297 -24.72 -3.86 19.66
CA TRP A 297 -25.51 -2.78 19.06
C TRP A 297 -24.61 -1.73 18.37
N ILE A 298 -24.13 -1.92 17.14
CA ILE A 298 -23.32 -0.88 16.44
C ILE A 298 -23.67 -0.90 14.93
N LYS A 299 -24.04 0.17 14.17
CA LYS A 299 -23.59 1.58 14.13
C LYS A 299 -24.50 2.49 13.26
N SER A 300 -24.63 3.77 13.63
CA SER A 300 -24.46 4.95 12.75
C SER A 300 -24.21 6.16 13.69
N GLU A 301 -23.43 7.20 13.43
CA GLU A 301 -22.40 7.53 12.45
C GLU A 301 -21.46 8.54 13.15
N ARG A 302 -20.20 8.61 12.70
CA ARG A 302 -19.26 9.66 13.11
C ARG A 302 -19.67 11.01 12.47
N TYR A 303 -19.91 12.01 13.32
CA TYR A 303 -19.51 13.44 13.24
C TYR A 303 -20.64 14.45 13.49
N ARG A 304 -20.70 14.96 14.73
CA ARG A 304 -20.87 16.40 15.04
C ARG A 304 -20.47 16.61 16.51
N TYR A 305 -19.20 16.90 16.81
CA TYR A 305 -18.63 18.23 17.01
C TYR A 305 -19.31 19.08 18.11
N PHE A 306 -18.68 19.12 19.29
CA PHE A 306 -18.22 20.36 19.94
C PHE A 306 -19.24 21.49 20.27
N GLY A 307 -20.53 21.20 20.41
CA GLY A 307 -21.56 22.21 20.72
C GLY A 307 -21.97 22.35 22.19
N ASP A 308 -22.11 21.25 22.94
CA ASP A 308 -22.87 21.29 24.21
C ASP A 308 -22.05 21.09 25.49
N VAL A 309 -20.75 20.84 25.39
CA VAL A 309 -19.84 20.79 26.56
C VAL A 309 -19.63 22.19 27.19
N ILE A 310 -20.06 23.27 26.50
CA ILE A 310 -20.01 24.64 27.04
C ILE A 310 -21.34 25.07 27.72
N ARG A 311 -22.43 24.27 27.66
CA ARG A 311 -23.75 24.67 28.22
C ARG A 311 -24.28 23.88 29.42
N LYS A 312 -23.64 22.78 29.82
CA LYS A 312 -24.02 22.03 31.03
C LYS A 312 -22.82 21.77 31.95
N LEU A 313 -22.06 22.81 32.27
CA LEU A 313 -21.32 22.81 33.53
C LEU A 313 -22.34 22.94 34.67
N PRO A 314 -22.35 22.04 35.67
CA PRO A 314 -23.06 22.30 36.90
C PRO A 314 -22.45 23.55 37.54
N ARG A 315 -23.28 24.44 38.08
CA ARG A 315 -22.84 25.37 39.13
C ARG A 315 -22.48 24.51 40.34
N MET A 316 -21.28 23.95 40.32
CA MET A 316 -20.60 23.48 41.51
C MET A 316 -19.90 24.68 42.10
N GLU A 317 -20.50 25.24 43.14
CA GLU A 317 -19.69 25.83 44.19
C GLU A 317 -18.82 24.70 44.74
N THR A 318 -17.52 24.76 44.52
CA THR A 318 -16.50 24.19 45.41
C THR A 318 -15.14 24.73 45.00
N SER A 319 -14.44 25.20 46.02
CA SER A 319 -13.02 25.47 46.02
C SER A 319 -12.21 24.34 45.35
N ASP A 320 -11.20 24.75 44.58
CA ASP A 320 -10.07 23.94 44.10
C ASP A 320 -10.37 22.82 43.07
N ALA A 321 -10.74 23.20 41.84
CA ALA A 321 -10.91 22.26 40.73
C ALA A 321 -9.61 22.07 39.89
N LEU A 322 -9.16 20.82 39.76
CA LEU A 322 -8.10 20.37 38.86
C LEU A 322 -8.54 20.37 37.37
N ASN A 323 -7.60 20.69 36.47
CA ASN A 323 -7.79 21.01 35.06
C ASN A 323 -8.28 19.80 34.19
N PRO A 324 -9.40 19.88 33.44
CA PRO A 324 -9.89 18.80 32.56
C PRO A 324 -8.91 18.40 31.43
N TRP A 325 -8.06 19.32 30.99
CA TRP A 325 -6.97 19.00 30.07
C TRP A 325 -5.96 18.05 30.70
N ALA A 326 -5.77 18.07 32.02
CA ALA A 326 -4.88 17.14 32.72
C ALA A 326 -5.37 15.69 32.63
N TYR A 327 -6.68 15.44 32.68
CA TYR A 327 -7.23 14.08 32.52
C TYR A 327 -7.10 13.56 31.10
N LEU A 328 -7.35 14.40 30.08
CA LEU A 328 -7.13 14.03 28.68
C LEU A 328 -5.64 13.76 28.40
N THR A 329 -4.75 14.62 28.90
CA THR A 329 -3.31 14.42 28.80
C THR A 329 -2.90 13.13 29.51
N ALA A 330 -3.39 12.87 30.73
CA ALA A 330 -3.12 11.65 31.47
C ALA A 330 -3.61 10.40 30.72
N ALA A 331 -4.79 10.43 30.10
CA ALA A 331 -5.31 9.32 29.30
C ALA A 331 -4.47 9.07 28.04
N LEU A 332 -4.06 10.13 27.32
CA LEU A 332 -3.19 10.01 26.14
C LEU A 332 -1.80 9.50 26.51
N VAL A 333 -1.23 9.98 27.62
CA VAL A 333 0.04 9.48 28.16
C VAL A 333 -0.11 8.02 28.59
N GLY A 334 -1.20 7.65 29.27
CA GLY A 334 -1.50 6.28 29.65
C GLY A 334 -1.58 5.34 28.44
N LEU A 335 -2.32 5.71 27.40
CA LEU A 335 -2.39 4.95 26.15
C LEU A 335 -1.02 4.83 25.46
N LEU A 336 -0.24 5.90 25.44
CA LEU A 336 1.11 5.88 24.89
C LEU A 336 2.02 4.93 25.67
N VAL A 337 2.02 5.03 27.01
CA VAL A 337 2.81 4.15 27.88
C VAL A 337 2.39 2.69 27.69
N THR A 338 1.10 2.39 27.70
CA THR A 338 0.58 1.04 27.44
C THR A 338 1.05 0.53 26.08
N LYS A 339 0.96 1.34 25.02
CA LYS A 339 1.46 0.98 23.70
C LYS A 339 2.97 0.70 23.69
N LEU A 340 3.78 1.54 24.35
CA LEU A 340 5.23 1.33 24.45
C LEU A 340 5.56 0.05 25.22
N VAL A 341 4.85 -0.23 26.31
CA VAL A 341 5.00 -1.47 27.11
C VAL A 341 4.62 -2.69 26.28
N LEU A 342 3.48 -2.66 25.58
CA LEU A 342 3.05 -3.73 24.67
C LEU A 342 4.04 -3.93 23.51
N ASN A 343 4.56 -2.85 22.93
CA ASN A 343 5.60 -2.91 21.92
C ASN A 343 6.83 -3.67 22.41
N LYS A 344 7.29 -3.38 23.63
CA LYS A 344 8.45 -4.05 24.20
C LYS A 344 8.16 -5.52 24.49
N TYR A 345 7.09 -5.80 25.24
CA TYR A 345 6.85 -7.11 25.86
C TYR A 345 5.87 -8.03 25.14
N GLY A 346 4.96 -7.49 24.33
CA GLY A 346 3.85 -8.22 23.70
C GLY A 346 4.20 -8.97 22.41
N ASN A 347 5.34 -8.66 21.77
CA ASN A 347 5.67 -9.21 20.45
C ASN A 347 6.57 -10.45 20.49
N GLY A 348 6.84 -11.04 21.68
CA GLY A 348 7.72 -12.22 21.79
C GLY A 348 9.21 -11.97 21.54
N LEU A 349 9.63 -10.72 21.30
CA LEU A 349 11.02 -10.34 20.99
C LEU A 349 11.84 -9.93 22.24
N ASN A 350 11.44 -10.37 23.42
CA ASN A 350 12.05 -9.93 24.70
C ASN A 350 13.48 -10.47 24.91
N GLY A 351 13.76 -11.67 24.39
CA GLY A 351 15.08 -12.28 24.49
C GLY A 351 16.12 -11.68 23.53
N ILE A 352 15.68 -10.94 22.51
CA ILE A 352 16.57 -10.43 21.47
C ILE A 352 17.20 -9.10 21.93
N PRO A 353 18.53 -9.01 22.02
CA PRO A 353 19.21 -7.80 22.46
C PRO A 353 19.13 -6.67 21.44
N GLY A 354 19.31 -5.43 21.90
CA GLY A 354 19.32 -4.25 21.04
C GLY A 354 19.35 -2.94 21.83
N PRO A 355 19.33 -1.78 21.16
CA PRO A 355 19.20 -0.48 21.80
C PRO A 355 17.91 -0.40 22.64
N ALA A 356 17.99 0.12 23.87
CA ALA A 356 16.86 0.12 24.80
C ALA A 356 15.60 0.80 24.23
N LEU A 357 15.77 1.94 23.53
CA LEU A 357 14.65 2.67 22.93
C LEU A 357 14.04 1.97 21.71
N ALA A 358 14.82 1.15 20.99
CA ALA A 358 14.37 0.42 19.82
C ALA A 358 13.26 -0.58 20.16
N ALA A 359 13.31 -1.17 21.36
CA ALA A 359 12.26 -2.10 21.80
C ALA A 359 10.89 -1.42 22.01
N PHE A 360 10.87 -0.11 22.29
CA PHE A 360 9.63 0.62 22.58
C PHE A 360 9.04 1.31 21.34
N THR A 361 9.87 1.81 20.43
CA THR A 361 9.40 2.61 19.29
C THR A 361 10.32 2.54 18.07
N ASP A 362 9.71 2.52 16.88
CA ASP A 362 10.40 2.66 15.59
C ASP A 362 11.02 4.06 15.39
N LEU A 363 10.70 5.03 16.26
CA LEU A 363 11.33 6.35 16.23
C LEU A 363 12.86 6.25 16.41
N TRP A 364 13.35 5.25 17.14
CA TRP A 364 14.79 5.04 17.29
C TRP A 364 15.45 4.75 15.92
N ARG A 365 14.94 3.77 15.17
CA ARG A 365 15.49 3.44 13.84
C ARG A 365 15.23 4.54 12.81
N PHE A 366 14.10 5.26 12.90
CA PHE A 366 13.88 6.46 12.10
C PHE A 366 15.00 7.49 12.31
N LEU A 367 15.34 7.80 13.57
CA LEU A 367 16.39 8.78 13.90
C LEU A 367 17.79 8.29 13.51
N ASP A 368 18.06 6.99 13.62
CA ASP A 368 19.32 6.38 13.17
C ASP A 368 19.50 6.56 11.66
N VAL A 369 18.48 6.20 10.88
CA VAL A 369 18.48 6.38 9.41
C VAL A 369 18.49 7.86 9.01
N TYR A 370 17.80 8.72 9.76
CA TYR A 370 17.83 10.17 9.54
C TYR A 370 19.23 10.77 9.74
N ARG A 371 20.06 10.18 10.59
CA ARG A 371 21.49 10.53 10.78
C ARG A 371 22.41 10.01 9.68
N ARG A 372 21.87 9.33 8.64
CA ARG A 372 22.55 8.94 7.39
C ARG A 372 23.60 7.83 7.48
N ARG A 373 23.92 7.30 8.67
CA ARG A 373 24.92 6.24 8.86
C ARG A 373 24.40 4.97 9.58
N PRO A 374 23.19 4.47 9.24
CA PRO A 374 22.63 3.30 9.91
C PRO A 374 23.47 2.03 9.72
N GLU A 375 24.29 1.96 8.66
CA GLU A 375 25.18 0.83 8.42
C GLU A 375 26.29 0.74 9.46
N VAL A 376 26.84 1.87 9.94
CA VAL A 376 27.84 1.88 11.01
C VAL A 376 27.18 1.47 12.32
N THR A 377 26.03 2.07 12.64
CA THR A 377 25.27 1.71 13.84
C THR A 377 24.98 0.21 13.87
N GLN A 378 24.56 -0.38 12.74
CA GLN A 378 24.26 -1.81 12.68
C GLN A 378 25.51 -2.69 12.80
N ILE A 379 26.66 -2.29 12.23
CA ILE A 379 27.94 -2.99 12.45
C ILE A 379 28.26 -3.01 13.95
N ASP A 380 28.28 -1.86 14.61
CA ASP A 380 28.61 -1.74 16.04
C ASP A 380 27.64 -2.56 16.91
N LEU A 381 26.35 -2.58 16.55
CA LEU A 381 25.35 -3.34 17.28
C LEU A 381 25.52 -4.85 17.11
N HIS A 382 25.83 -5.33 15.90
CA HIS A 382 26.07 -6.75 15.66
C HIS A 382 27.40 -7.21 16.27
N GLU A 383 28.43 -6.37 16.31
CA GLU A 383 29.66 -6.64 17.07
C GLU A 383 29.38 -6.78 18.57
N LYS A 384 28.47 -5.96 19.11
CA LYS A 384 28.12 -5.96 20.54
C LYS A 384 27.18 -7.09 20.95
N TYR A 385 26.17 -7.39 20.13
CA TYR A 385 25.03 -8.20 20.53
C TYR A 385 24.91 -9.53 19.77
N GLY A 386 25.72 -9.76 18.72
CA GLY A 386 25.75 -11.01 17.97
C GLY A 386 24.83 -11.03 16.76
N SER A 387 24.33 -12.21 16.40
CA SER A 387 23.71 -12.48 15.09
C SER A 387 22.31 -11.91 14.92
N ALA A 388 21.57 -11.64 16.00
CA ALA A 388 20.23 -11.09 15.99
C ALA A 388 20.14 -9.83 16.86
N VAL A 389 19.71 -8.72 16.27
CA VAL A 389 19.63 -7.42 16.95
C VAL A 389 18.27 -6.78 16.73
N ARG A 390 17.57 -6.44 17.81
CA ARG A 390 16.28 -5.74 17.76
C ARG A 390 16.47 -4.25 17.44
N LEU A 391 16.03 -3.84 16.25
CA LEU A 391 16.11 -2.44 15.77
C LEU A 391 14.77 -1.68 15.89
N GLY A 392 13.68 -2.36 16.21
CA GLY A 392 12.37 -1.76 16.43
C GLY A 392 11.45 -2.65 17.28
N PRO A 393 10.24 -2.19 17.62
CA PRO A 393 9.26 -2.97 18.36
C PRO A 393 8.94 -4.32 17.74
N ASN A 394 8.96 -4.38 16.40
CA ASN A 394 8.67 -5.56 15.61
C ASN A 394 9.69 -5.72 14.46
N THR A 395 10.94 -5.31 14.69
CA THR A 395 11.98 -5.29 13.65
C THR A 395 13.31 -5.82 14.19
N VAL A 396 13.86 -6.85 13.54
CA VAL A 396 15.11 -7.53 13.94
C VAL A 396 16.08 -7.58 12.76
N SER A 397 17.28 -7.05 12.94
CA SER A 397 18.39 -7.21 12.00
C SER A 397 19.10 -8.54 12.25
N ILE A 398 19.41 -9.23 11.16
CA ILE A 398 20.01 -10.57 11.18
C ILE A 398 21.37 -10.51 10.46
N ALA A 399 22.38 -11.11 11.09
CA ALA A 399 23.73 -11.26 10.54
C ALA A 399 24.18 -12.74 10.44
N ASP A 400 23.30 -13.69 10.81
CA ASP A 400 23.56 -15.12 10.65
C ASP A 400 23.55 -15.53 9.17
N PRO A 401 24.66 -16.06 8.63
CA PRO A 401 24.71 -16.55 7.25
C PRO A 401 23.69 -17.65 6.94
N ALA A 402 23.36 -18.52 7.89
CA ALA A 402 22.37 -19.59 7.66
C ALA A 402 20.96 -19.00 7.45
N ALA A 403 20.62 -17.94 8.20
CA ALA A 403 19.33 -17.28 8.10
C ALA A 403 19.10 -16.61 6.74
N ILE A 404 20.15 -16.18 6.02
CA ILE A 404 20.03 -15.59 4.68
C ILE A 404 19.35 -16.55 3.71
N GLN A 405 19.77 -17.82 3.72
CA GLN A 405 19.23 -18.82 2.82
C GLN A 405 17.77 -19.14 3.16
N THR A 406 17.37 -19.01 4.43
CA THR A 406 15.98 -19.18 4.84
C THR A 406 15.11 -17.98 4.46
N ILE A 407 15.53 -16.76 4.82
CA ILE A 407 14.76 -15.53 4.63
C ILE A 407 14.59 -15.22 3.15
N TYR A 408 15.67 -15.32 2.37
CA TYR A 408 15.67 -14.91 0.96
C TYR A 408 15.53 -16.08 -0.02
N ALA A 409 15.30 -17.32 0.43
CA ALA A 409 15.08 -18.44 -0.46
C ALA A 409 13.91 -18.21 -1.44
N HIS A 410 13.97 -18.89 -2.59
CA HIS A 410 12.82 -18.95 -3.50
C HIS A 410 11.64 -19.65 -2.81
N ASN A 411 10.44 -19.09 -2.96
CA ASN A 411 9.21 -19.63 -2.35
C ASN A 411 9.28 -19.82 -0.82
N SER A 412 10.07 -18.99 -0.12
CA SER A 412 10.26 -19.08 1.33
C SER A 412 9.05 -18.58 2.14
N GLY A 413 8.08 -17.93 1.50
CA GLY A 413 6.91 -17.32 2.15
C GLY A 413 7.18 -15.96 2.81
N TYR A 414 8.42 -15.46 2.74
CA TYR A 414 8.81 -14.16 3.29
C TYR A 414 8.48 -13.03 2.31
N THR A 415 7.55 -12.15 2.67
CA THR A 415 7.11 -11.02 1.83
C THR A 415 7.83 -9.73 2.20
N LYS A 416 7.81 -8.71 1.34
CA LYS A 416 8.41 -7.38 1.63
C LYS A 416 7.55 -6.60 2.63
N SER A 417 8.20 -5.85 3.53
CA SER A 417 7.53 -4.98 4.51
C SER A 417 7.00 -3.68 3.87
N ASP A 418 6.26 -2.90 4.68
CA ASP A 418 5.71 -1.60 4.28
C ASP A 418 6.77 -0.50 4.10
N PHE A 419 8.05 -0.84 4.32
CA PHE A 419 9.18 0.00 3.93
C PHE A 419 9.17 0.31 2.42
N TYR A 420 8.83 -0.68 1.58
CA TYR A 420 9.00 -0.59 0.13
C TYR A 420 7.95 0.30 -0.59
N PRO A 421 6.65 0.27 -0.25
CA PRO A 421 5.64 1.15 -0.85
C PRO A 421 5.92 2.65 -0.70
N VAL A 422 6.70 3.07 0.30
CA VAL A 422 7.09 4.48 0.48
C VAL A 422 7.82 5.04 -0.74
N GLN A 423 8.52 4.18 -1.51
CA GLN A 423 9.23 4.57 -2.73
C GLN A 423 8.37 4.58 -3.99
N GLN A 424 7.08 4.21 -3.90
CA GLN A 424 6.19 4.23 -5.07
C GLN A 424 5.96 5.66 -5.55
N THR A 425 6.25 5.90 -6.83
CA THR A 425 5.91 7.14 -7.51
C THR A 425 4.41 7.22 -7.77
N ILE A 426 3.91 8.44 -7.93
CA ILE A 426 2.50 8.71 -8.17
C ILE A 426 2.35 9.22 -9.60
N ASN A 427 1.44 8.65 -10.37
CA ASN A 427 1.16 9.12 -11.73
C ASN A 427 0.24 10.38 -11.70
N LYS A 428 -0.05 10.95 -12.88
CA LYS A 428 -0.92 12.14 -13.01
C LYS A 428 -2.34 11.93 -12.46
N SER A 429 -2.85 10.69 -12.44
CA SER A 429 -4.16 10.35 -11.89
C SER A 429 -4.12 10.04 -10.39
N GLY A 430 -3.04 10.36 -9.69
CA GLY A 430 -2.91 10.12 -8.25
C GLY A 430 -2.79 8.63 -7.87
N LYS A 431 -2.55 7.74 -8.84
CA LYS A 431 -2.38 6.30 -8.63
C LYS A 431 -0.91 5.98 -8.34
N ARG A 432 -0.68 5.07 -7.41
CA ARG A 432 0.66 4.56 -7.10
C ARG A 432 1.15 3.63 -8.20
N LEU A 433 2.37 3.85 -8.67
CA LEU A 433 3.03 2.99 -9.65
C LEU A 433 3.83 1.93 -8.91
N ILE A 434 3.40 0.68 -9.07
CA ILE A 434 4.06 -0.48 -8.49
C ILE A 434 5.15 -0.94 -9.46
N THR A 435 6.37 -1.11 -8.94
CA THR A 435 7.54 -1.58 -9.70
C THR A 435 7.99 -2.95 -9.18
N LEU A 436 8.94 -3.60 -9.85
CA LEU A 436 9.60 -4.82 -9.35
C LEU A 436 10.22 -4.62 -7.95
N PHE A 437 10.72 -3.40 -7.69
CA PHE A 437 11.34 -3.09 -6.41
C PHE A 437 10.30 -2.87 -5.31
N THR A 438 9.16 -2.23 -5.60
CA THR A 438 8.17 -1.83 -4.59
C THR A 438 7.03 -2.81 -4.38
N SER A 439 6.90 -3.85 -5.21
CA SER A 439 5.84 -4.85 -5.09
C SER A 439 6.03 -5.77 -3.87
N GLN A 440 5.02 -5.83 -3.00
CA GLN A 440 5.00 -6.75 -1.87
C GLN A 440 4.43 -8.13 -2.25
N ASP A 441 3.45 -8.16 -3.16
CA ASP A 441 2.88 -9.41 -3.69
C ASP A 441 3.88 -10.20 -4.54
N GLU A 442 4.14 -11.45 -4.14
CA GLU A 442 5.03 -12.38 -4.82
C GLU A 442 4.47 -12.84 -6.17
N LYS A 443 3.15 -13.04 -6.31
CA LYS A 443 2.52 -13.45 -7.57
C LYS A 443 2.67 -12.36 -8.62
N PHE A 444 2.24 -11.14 -8.29
CA PHE A 444 2.44 -9.97 -9.15
C PHE A 444 3.91 -9.73 -9.49
N HIS A 445 4.81 -9.81 -8.50
CA HIS A 445 6.25 -9.65 -8.74
C HIS A 445 6.79 -10.72 -9.70
N SER A 446 6.44 -11.99 -9.49
CA SER A 446 6.87 -13.11 -10.34
C SER A 446 6.40 -12.95 -11.78
N GLN A 447 5.13 -12.57 -11.98
CA GLN A 447 4.56 -12.30 -13.29
C GLN A 447 5.27 -11.13 -13.96
N LEU A 448 5.40 -9.98 -13.27
CA LEU A 448 6.09 -8.81 -13.80
C LEU A 448 7.55 -9.10 -14.16
N ARG A 449 8.26 -9.84 -13.29
CA ARG A 449 9.66 -10.21 -13.54
C ARG A 449 9.78 -11.11 -14.75
N ARG A 450 8.89 -12.10 -14.91
CA ARG A 450 8.89 -13.02 -16.05
C ARG A 450 8.64 -12.31 -17.37
N SER A 451 7.76 -11.30 -17.38
CA SER A 451 7.46 -10.52 -18.59
C SER A 451 8.67 -9.75 -19.13
N VAL A 452 9.64 -9.41 -18.27
CA VAL A 452 10.77 -8.53 -18.64
C VAL A 452 12.16 -9.15 -18.46
N SER A 453 12.30 -10.31 -17.80
CA SER A 453 13.59 -10.89 -17.42
C SER A 453 14.53 -11.13 -18.60
N ASN A 454 13.98 -11.44 -19.78
CA ASN A 454 14.77 -11.63 -21.00
C ASN A 454 15.53 -10.37 -21.44
N ALA A 455 15.01 -9.17 -21.13
CA ALA A 455 15.71 -7.92 -21.41
C ALA A 455 16.95 -7.72 -20.52
N TYR A 456 17.00 -8.36 -19.36
CA TYR A 456 18.10 -8.27 -18.39
C TYR A 456 19.04 -9.49 -18.39
N ALA A 457 18.78 -10.46 -19.28
CA ALA A 457 19.58 -11.68 -19.39
C ALA A 457 20.98 -11.39 -19.94
N MET A 458 21.97 -12.21 -19.54
CA MET A 458 23.35 -12.13 -20.05
C MET A 458 23.43 -12.17 -21.58
N SER A 459 22.58 -12.96 -22.23
CA SER A 459 22.53 -13.06 -23.70
C SER A 459 22.12 -11.75 -24.38
N THR A 460 21.36 -10.90 -23.69
CA THR A 460 20.95 -9.57 -24.20
C THR A 460 22.07 -8.54 -24.00
N LEU A 461 22.93 -8.68 -22.99
CA LEU A 461 23.95 -7.69 -22.66
C LEU A 461 24.95 -7.41 -23.78
N VAL A 462 25.33 -8.43 -24.56
CA VAL A 462 26.25 -8.24 -25.69
C VAL A 462 25.66 -7.28 -26.73
N GLN A 463 24.33 -7.26 -26.87
CA GLN A 463 23.62 -6.33 -27.75
C GLN A 463 23.57 -4.91 -27.19
N PHE A 464 23.79 -4.75 -25.88
CA PHE A 464 23.82 -3.47 -25.19
C PHE A 464 25.20 -2.82 -25.14
N GLU A 465 26.26 -3.59 -25.40
CA GLU A 465 27.62 -3.08 -25.46
C GLU A 465 27.80 -1.82 -26.32
N PRO A 466 27.18 -1.70 -27.51
CA PRO A 466 27.33 -0.49 -28.33
C PRO A 466 26.77 0.78 -27.68
N PHE A 467 25.80 0.68 -26.77
CA PHE A 467 25.27 1.83 -26.03
C PHE A 467 26.26 2.26 -24.93
N VAL A 468 26.83 1.30 -24.21
CA VAL A 468 27.91 1.57 -23.23
C VAL A 468 29.11 2.20 -23.92
N ASP A 469 29.50 1.69 -25.10
CA ASP A 469 30.61 2.22 -25.89
C ASP A 469 30.37 3.66 -26.35
N SER A 470 29.15 3.99 -26.78
CA SER A 470 28.80 5.34 -27.22
C SER A 470 28.93 6.33 -26.07
N THR A 471 28.35 6.02 -24.90
CA THR A 471 28.49 6.86 -23.71
C THR A 471 29.95 6.96 -23.25
N THR A 472 30.71 5.86 -23.27
CA THR A 472 32.14 5.85 -22.87
C THR A 472 33.00 6.69 -23.82
N THR A 473 32.68 6.66 -25.11
CA THR A 473 33.37 7.49 -26.12
C THR A 473 33.13 8.98 -25.86
N GLU A 474 31.88 9.39 -25.61
CA GLU A 474 31.61 10.80 -25.28
C GLU A 474 32.26 11.18 -23.94
N PHE A 475 32.22 10.29 -22.94
CA PHE A 475 32.87 10.51 -21.66
C PHE A 475 34.36 10.82 -21.82
N PHE A 476 35.09 9.98 -22.56
CA PHE A 476 36.51 10.22 -22.85
C PHE A 476 36.74 11.47 -23.66
N LYS A 477 35.89 11.78 -24.64
CA LYS A 477 35.97 13.03 -25.40
C LYS A 477 35.86 14.25 -24.48
N GLN A 478 34.92 14.26 -23.55
CA GLN A 478 34.75 15.36 -22.60
C GLN A 478 35.92 15.46 -21.62
N LEU A 479 36.44 14.33 -21.14
CA LEU A 479 37.64 14.32 -20.29
C LEU A 479 38.88 14.83 -21.03
N ASP A 480 39.07 14.43 -22.29
CA ASP A 480 40.18 14.88 -23.14
C ASP A 480 40.11 16.39 -23.41
N GLN A 481 38.91 16.91 -23.68
CA GLN A 481 38.70 18.33 -23.99
C GLN A 481 38.86 19.23 -22.77
N ARG A 482 38.42 18.77 -21.59
CA ARG A 482 38.32 19.62 -20.39
C ARG A 482 39.46 19.44 -19.39
N TYR A 483 40.10 18.27 -19.33
CA TYR A 483 41.00 17.94 -18.21
C TYR A 483 42.33 17.31 -18.63
N ALA A 484 42.35 16.36 -19.57
CA ALA A 484 43.48 15.42 -19.71
C ALA A 484 44.86 16.03 -20.04
N ASN A 485 44.92 17.28 -20.53
CA ASN A 485 46.15 18.03 -20.82
C ASN A 485 46.21 19.40 -20.10
N GLN A 486 45.26 19.65 -19.21
CA GLN A 486 45.18 20.87 -18.41
C GLN A 486 45.55 20.43 -16.99
N ASN A 487 46.36 21.17 -16.23
CA ASN A 487 46.72 20.80 -14.84
C ASN A 487 45.51 20.91 -13.87
N ASP A 488 44.30 20.82 -14.41
CA ASP A 488 43.03 21.00 -13.76
C ASP A 488 42.61 19.77 -12.99
N VAL A 489 41.79 20.02 -11.99
CA VAL A 489 41.30 19.01 -11.05
C VAL A 489 39.88 18.63 -11.45
N LEU A 490 39.68 17.33 -11.71
CA LEU A 490 38.39 16.75 -12.01
C LEU A 490 37.67 16.36 -10.72
N ASP A 491 36.42 16.78 -10.54
CA ASP A 491 35.50 16.11 -9.61
C ASP A 491 35.09 14.74 -10.19
N PHE A 492 35.89 13.72 -9.88
CA PHE A 492 35.73 12.43 -10.54
C PHE A 492 34.47 11.71 -10.08
N GLY A 493 34.06 11.90 -8.83
CA GLY A 493 32.82 11.33 -8.30
C GLY A 493 31.59 11.80 -9.09
N THR A 494 31.50 13.10 -9.35
CA THR A 494 30.41 13.69 -10.15
C THR A 494 30.42 13.16 -11.58
N TRP A 495 31.57 13.10 -12.23
CA TRP A 495 31.68 12.59 -13.61
C TRP A 495 31.31 11.11 -13.72
N LEU A 496 31.72 10.27 -12.77
CA LEU A 496 31.29 8.86 -12.71
C LEU A 496 29.77 8.73 -12.52
N GLN A 497 29.15 9.67 -11.79
CA GLN A 497 27.69 9.72 -11.68
C GLN A 497 27.03 10.10 -13.00
N TYR A 498 27.52 11.14 -13.69
CA TYR A 498 27.04 11.53 -15.02
C TYR A 498 27.14 10.40 -16.03
N TYR A 499 28.28 9.68 -16.02
CA TYR A 499 28.47 8.50 -16.85
C TYR A 499 27.39 7.43 -16.59
N ALA A 500 27.19 7.02 -15.34
CA ALA A 500 26.21 5.98 -15.02
C ALA A 500 24.77 6.39 -15.39
N PHE A 501 24.39 7.66 -15.21
CA PHE A 501 23.09 8.18 -15.63
C PHE A 501 22.91 8.12 -17.15
N ASP A 502 23.91 8.55 -17.92
CA ASP A 502 23.82 8.53 -19.38
C ASP A 502 23.84 7.10 -19.94
N VAL A 503 24.64 6.19 -19.37
CA VAL A 503 24.64 4.78 -19.80
C VAL A 503 23.25 4.15 -19.62
N ILE A 504 22.66 4.25 -18.42
CA ILE A 504 21.34 3.65 -18.19
C ILE A 504 20.23 4.35 -19.01
N GLY A 505 20.37 5.65 -19.27
CA GLY A 505 19.52 6.39 -20.20
C GLY A 505 19.62 5.86 -21.62
N GLU A 506 20.83 5.64 -22.11
CA GLU A 506 21.09 5.11 -23.44
C GLU A 506 20.60 3.67 -23.59
N LEU A 507 20.85 2.82 -22.59
CA LEU A 507 20.33 1.45 -22.53
C LEU A 507 18.80 1.39 -22.49
N THR A 508 18.15 2.39 -21.89
CA THR A 508 16.70 2.39 -21.69
C THR A 508 15.95 3.01 -22.87
N TYR A 509 16.49 4.08 -23.46
CA TYR A 509 15.79 4.92 -24.44
C TYR A 509 16.55 5.12 -25.76
N SER A 510 17.68 4.43 -25.96
CA SER A 510 18.64 4.65 -27.05
C SER A 510 19.09 6.11 -27.16
N LYS A 511 19.09 6.82 -26.02
CA LYS A 511 19.41 8.24 -25.93
C LYS A 511 19.98 8.58 -24.56
N ARG A 512 21.16 9.19 -24.56
CA ARG A 512 21.77 9.80 -23.37
C ARG A 512 20.90 10.95 -22.89
N LEU A 513 20.88 11.20 -21.58
CA LEU A 513 20.15 12.33 -21.00
C LEU A 513 20.93 13.65 -21.17
N GLY A 514 22.24 13.56 -21.38
CA GLY A 514 23.12 14.70 -21.67
C GLY A 514 23.97 15.13 -20.48
N PHE A 515 24.05 14.31 -19.42
CA PHE A 515 24.84 14.63 -18.23
C PHE A 515 26.32 14.76 -18.57
N VAL A 516 26.87 13.81 -19.33
CA VAL A 516 28.25 13.80 -19.81
C VAL A 516 28.47 14.92 -20.82
N ASP A 517 27.54 15.10 -21.77
CA ASP A 517 27.63 16.11 -22.82
C ASP A 517 27.76 17.53 -22.25
N HIS A 518 26.95 17.85 -21.24
CA HIS A 518 26.95 19.17 -20.62
C HIS A 518 27.91 19.29 -19.44
N GLY A 519 28.22 18.18 -18.75
CA GLY A 519 28.98 18.18 -17.50
C GLY A 519 28.21 18.82 -16.33
N LYS A 520 26.89 18.64 -16.28
CA LYS A 520 26.01 19.16 -15.22
C LYS A 520 24.81 18.26 -14.98
N ASP A 521 24.11 18.47 -13.88
CA ASP A 521 22.79 17.86 -13.64
C ASP A 521 21.74 18.41 -14.63
N VAL A 522 21.24 17.54 -15.50
CA VAL A 522 20.25 17.88 -16.52
C VAL A 522 18.85 17.80 -15.92
N ASP A 523 18.06 18.87 -16.09
CA ASP A 523 16.67 18.98 -15.62
C ASP A 523 16.45 18.68 -14.13
N ASN A 524 17.50 18.79 -13.31
CA ASN A 524 17.50 18.50 -11.87
C ASN A 524 17.06 17.06 -11.55
N ILE A 525 17.40 16.10 -12.41
CA ILE A 525 17.07 14.67 -12.24
C ILE A 525 17.86 14.09 -11.07
N ILE A 526 19.19 14.32 -11.08
CA ILE A 526 20.06 14.54 -9.91
C ILE A 526 19.40 14.69 -8.54
N GLY A 527 19.19 15.96 -8.21
CA GLY A 527 18.63 16.41 -6.95
C GLY A 527 17.22 15.89 -6.68
N ASN A 528 16.40 15.61 -7.71
CA ASN A 528 15.08 15.01 -7.49
C ASN A 528 15.18 13.57 -6.96
N LEU A 529 16.10 12.76 -7.49
CA LEU A 529 16.35 11.41 -7.00
C LEU A 529 16.90 11.45 -5.57
N GLU A 530 17.88 12.30 -5.30
CA GLU A 530 18.44 12.45 -3.96
C GLU A 530 17.38 12.86 -2.94
N TRP A 531 16.52 13.82 -3.29
CA TRP A 531 15.38 14.21 -2.45
C TRP A 531 14.46 13.02 -2.15
N LEU A 532 14.12 12.22 -3.17
CA LEU A 532 13.23 11.07 -3.00
C LEU A 532 13.84 10.02 -2.06
N LEU A 533 15.12 9.69 -2.24
CA LEU A 533 15.83 8.72 -1.39
C LEU A 533 16.01 9.25 0.05
N ASN A 534 16.26 10.55 0.18
CA ASN A 534 16.37 11.25 1.47
C ASN A 534 15.06 11.27 2.25
N TYR A 535 13.93 11.28 1.54
CA TYR A 535 12.61 11.12 2.14
C TYR A 535 12.34 9.64 2.46
N ALA A 536 12.49 8.75 1.48
CA ALA A 536 11.97 7.40 1.55
C ALA A 536 12.72 6.49 2.54
N ALA A 537 14.02 6.69 2.74
CA ALA A 537 14.78 5.90 3.70
C ALA A 537 14.33 6.10 5.17
N PRO A 538 14.33 7.33 5.73
CA PRO A 538 13.86 7.53 7.10
C PRO A 538 12.35 7.31 7.21
N VAL A 539 11.54 7.83 6.28
CA VAL A 539 10.08 7.63 6.32
C VAL A 539 9.70 6.15 6.18
N GLY A 540 10.46 5.36 5.43
CA GLY A 540 10.27 3.90 5.36
C GLY A 540 10.50 3.18 6.68
N GLN A 541 11.23 3.78 7.63
CA GLN A 541 11.34 3.24 9.00
C GLN A 541 10.05 3.43 9.81
N LEU A 542 9.19 4.36 9.40
CA LEU A 542 7.89 4.66 9.98
C LEU A 542 6.86 4.87 8.85
N PRO A 543 6.46 3.83 8.10
CA PRO A 543 5.66 3.99 6.88
C PRO A 543 4.36 4.77 7.05
N ILE A 544 3.79 4.78 8.26
CA ILE A 544 2.63 5.60 8.61
C ILE A 544 2.82 7.10 8.32
N LEU A 545 4.04 7.60 8.40
CA LEU A 545 4.36 8.99 8.07
C LEU A 545 4.12 9.30 6.59
N ASP A 546 4.33 8.33 5.69
CA ASP A 546 4.12 8.54 4.25
C ASP A 546 2.64 8.80 3.91
N SER A 547 1.74 8.13 4.62
CA SER A 547 0.29 8.35 4.54
C SER A 547 -0.15 9.71 5.06
N LEU A 548 0.67 10.37 5.90
CA LEU A 548 0.42 11.72 6.38
C LEU A 548 1.09 12.79 5.47
N LEU A 549 2.18 12.42 4.80
CA LEU A 549 3.04 13.29 4.00
C LEU A 549 2.75 13.16 2.49
N LEU A 550 3.61 12.49 1.71
CA LEU A 550 3.52 12.48 0.23
C LEU A 550 2.31 11.73 -0.30
N LYS A 551 1.85 10.69 0.39
CA LYS A 551 0.70 9.86 0.00
C LYS A 551 -0.55 10.20 0.79
N ASN A 552 -0.61 11.41 1.34
CA ASN A 552 -1.79 11.96 1.99
C ASN A 552 -3.00 11.96 1.03
N PRO A 553 -4.16 11.37 1.40
CA PRO A 553 -5.35 11.32 0.56
C PRO A 553 -5.79 12.69 0.02
N LEU A 554 -5.68 13.76 0.83
CA LEU A 554 -6.02 15.11 0.40
C LEU A 554 -5.08 15.60 -0.72
N ARG A 555 -3.77 15.37 -0.56
CA ARG A 555 -2.76 15.71 -1.57
C ARG A 555 -2.96 14.90 -2.87
N LEU A 556 -3.28 13.61 -2.76
CA LEU A 556 -3.55 12.76 -3.91
C LEU A 556 -4.79 13.23 -4.66
N GLN A 557 -5.83 13.67 -3.95
CA GLN A 557 -7.02 14.24 -4.55
C GLN A 557 -6.74 15.59 -5.24
N LEU A 558 -5.93 16.46 -4.62
CA LEU A 558 -5.47 17.71 -5.25
C LEU A 558 -4.63 17.46 -6.52
N THR A 559 -3.81 16.40 -6.52
CA THR A 559 -3.07 15.97 -7.73
C THR A 559 -4.01 15.55 -8.84
N LYS A 560 -5.05 14.75 -8.52
CA LYS A 560 -6.08 14.33 -9.49
C LYS A 560 -6.82 15.51 -10.11
N TRP A 561 -7.08 16.55 -9.33
CA TRP A 561 -7.72 17.77 -9.79
C TRP A 561 -6.77 18.75 -10.51
N GLY A 562 -5.49 18.39 -10.66
CA GLY A 562 -4.51 19.20 -11.39
C GLY A 562 -3.94 20.38 -10.61
N PHE A 563 -4.25 20.54 -9.32
CA PHE A 563 -3.72 21.63 -8.49
C PHE A 563 -2.25 21.43 -8.10
N THR A 564 -1.73 20.21 -8.18
CA THR A 564 -0.32 19.90 -7.89
C THR A 564 0.27 18.99 -8.96
N ASN A 565 1.44 19.35 -9.48
CA ASN A 565 2.19 18.48 -10.39
C ASN A 565 3.03 17.47 -9.59
N SER A 566 2.77 16.19 -9.76
CA SER A 566 3.50 15.10 -9.08
C SER A 566 4.46 14.36 -10.01
N SER A 567 4.69 14.86 -11.24
CA SER A 567 5.58 14.20 -12.21
C SER A 567 7.05 14.53 -11.92
N SER A 568 7.86 13.53 -11.56
CA SER A 568 9.32 13.67 -11.47
C SER A 568 9.93 14.00 -12.85
N PRO A 569 11.01 14.80 -12.95
CA PRO A 569 11.66 15.14 -14.22
C PRO A 569 11.99 13.92 -15.09
N VAL A 570 12.52 12.85 -14.48
CA VAL A 570 12.81 11.60 -15.19
C VAL A 570 11.57 10.91 -15.77
N ALA A 571 10.42 11.02 -15.09
CA ALA A 571 9.16 10.47 -15.60
C ALA A 571 8.59 11.30 -16.75
N ILE A 572 8.88 12.61 -16.79
CA ILE A 572 8.55 13.48 -17.93
C ILE A 572 9.41 13.07 -19.13
N PHE A 573 10.73 12.94 -18.95
CA PHE A 573 11.64 12.45 -19.99
C PHE A 573 11.22 11.09 -20.52
N ALA A 574 10.99 10.12 -19.62
CA ALA A 574 10.55 8.77 -19.97
C ALA A 574 9.23 8.76 -20.76
N ARG A 575 8.25 9.56 -20.33
CA ARG A 575 6.98 9.70 -21.04
C ARG A 575 7.17 10.26 -22.44
N ASN A 576 7.99 11.31 -22.60
CA ASN A 576 8.24 11.91 -23.91
C ASN A 576 8.90 10.91 -24.87
N ARG A 577 9.86 10.10 -24.38
CA ARG A 577 10.49 9.03 -25.17
C ARG A 577 9.53 7.91 -25.52
N MET A 578 8.65 7.53 -24.60
CA MET A 578 7.61 6.53 -24.86
C MET A 578 6.58 7.02 -25.89
N LEU A 579 6.12 8.27 -25.76
CA LEU A 579 5.20 8.89 -26.73
C LEU A 579 5.82 8.94 -28.13
N ALA A 580 7.10 9.28 -28.24
CA ALA A 580 7.81 9.32 -29.52
C ALA A 580 7.82 7.98 -30.27
N ARG A 581 7.66 6.85 -29.57
CA ARG A 581 7.63 5.50 -30.16
C ARG A 581 6.23 4.98 -30.40
N VAL A 582 5.28 5.29 -29.51
CA VAL A 582 3.92 4.76 -29.57
C VAL A 582 3.03 5.60 -30.48
N ASP A 583 3.23 6.92 -30.49
CA ASP A 583 2.37 7.86 -31.20
C ASP A 583 3.17 9.14 -31.57
N PRO A 584 4.01 9.06 -32.62
CA PRO A 584 4.85 10.19 -33.04
C PRO A 584 4.03 11.41 -33.51
N GLU A 585 2.78 11.23 -33.94
CA GLU A 585 1.90 12.32 -34.40
C GLU A 585 1.47 13.25 -33.25
N LYS A 586 1.33 12.73 -32.02
CA LYS A 586 0.97 13.51 -30.83
C LYS A 586 2.07 14.45 -30.33
N LEU A 587 3.25 14.42 -30.93
CA LEU A 587 4.43 15.12 -30.44
C LEU A 587 4.69 16.48 -31.10
N GLY A 588 3.88 16.86 -32.09
CA GLY A 588 4.01 18.15 -32.78
C GLY A 588 5.39 18.33 -33.44
N ASP A 589 5.93 19.55 -33.43
CA ASP A 589 7.21 19.93 -34.06
C ASP A 589 8.48 19.41 -33.35
N MET A 590 8.35 18.58 -32.31
CA MET A 590 9.51 18.07 -31.57
C MET A 590 10.26 17.02 -32.40
N LYS A 591 11.41 17.41 -32.96
CA LYS A 591 12.31 16.52 -33.70
C LYS A 591 13.00 15.53 -32.74
N PHE A 592 12.81 14.23 -32.96
CA PHE A 592 13.62 13.18 -32.34
C PHE A 592 14.54 12.52 -33.36
N ASP A 593 15.70 12.05 -32.89
CA ASP A 593 16.63 11.26 -33.68
C ASP A 593 15.92 10.01 -34.23
N GLN A 594 16.15 9.68 -35.51
CA GLN A 594 15.59 8.47 -36.14
C GLN A 594 16.04 7.24 -35.36
N ASP A 595 15.10 6.31 -35.09
CA ASP A 595 15.39 5.06 -34.40
C ASP A 595 16.42 4.25 -35.20
N ASN A 596 17.62 4.08 -34.65
CA ASN A 596 18.77 3.45 -35.30
C ASN A 596 18.60 1.93 -35.47
N GLY A 597 17.42 1.38 -35.18
CA GLY A 597 17.11 -0.05 -35.25
C GLY A 597 17.72 -0.89 -34.12
N ARG A 598 18.30 -0.26 -33.08
CA ARG A 598 18.89 -0.98 -31.94
C ARG A 598 17.83 -1.26 -30.86
N ARG A 599 17.77 -2.50 -30.38
CA ARG A 599 16.74 -2.95 -29.43
C ARG A 599 17.10 -2.60 -27.97
N ASP A 600 16.60 -1.48 -27.47
CA ASP A 600 16.74 -1.05 -26.07
C ASP A 600 15.69 -1.64 -25.11
N PHE A 601 15.74 -1.27 -23.82
CA PHE A 601 14.74 -1.73 -22.84
C PHE A 601 13.32 -1.29 -23.17
N LEU A 602 13.12 -0.02 -23.55
CA LEU A 602 11.78 0.48 -23.84
C LEU A 602 11.15 -0.30 -25.02
N SER A 603 11.90 -0.57 -26.09
CA SER A 603 11.43 -1.41 -27.19
C SER A 603 11.02 -2.81 -26.71
N ARG A 604 11.83 -3.45 -25.85
CA ARG A 604 11.53 -4.77 -25.28
C ARG A 604 10.32 -4.77 -24.34
N PHE A 605 10.11 -3.69 -23.58
CA PHE A 605 8.95 -3.55 -22.70
C PHE A 605 7.67 -3.27 -23.50
N LEU A 606 7.77 -2.53 -24.60
CA LEU A 606 6.67 -2.36 -25.56
C LEU A 606 6.32 -3.69 -26.25
N GLU A 607 7.30 -4.53 -26.61
CA GLU A 607 7.05 -5.89 -27.10
C GLU A 607 6.35 -6.76 -26.03
N ALA A 608 6.73 -6.63 -24.75
CA ALA A 608 6.05 -7.31 -23.65
C ALA A 608 4.61 -6.80 -23.46
N ASN A 609 4.37 -5.50 -23.62
CA ASN A 609 3.03 -4.91 -23.67
C ASN A 609 2.20 -5.46 -24.83
N GLN A 610 2.78 -5.62 -26.03
CA GLN A 610 2.07 -6.18 -27.18
C GLN A 610 1.67 -7.65 -26.96
N LYS A 611 2.49 -8.43 -26.26
CA LYS A 611 2.21 -9.84 -25.94
C LYS A 611 1.13 -10.02 -24.88
N ASP A 612 1.05 -9.11 -23.91
CA ASP A 612 0.11 -9.17 -22.80
C ASP A 612 -0.32 -7.74 -22.40
N PRO A 613 -1.21 -7.10 -23.17
CA PRO A 613 -1.53 -5.69 -22.98
C PRO A 613 -2.32 -5.40 -21.70
N GLU A 614 -3.08 -6.38 -21.19
CA GLU A 614 -3.85 -6.26 -19.95
C GLU A 614 -2.90 -6.20 -18.73
N PHE A 615 -1.94 -7.13 -18.66
CA PHE A 615 -0.98 -7.14 -17.57
C PHE A 615 0.19 -6.20 -17.80
N MET A 616 0.77 -6.08 -18.98
CA MET A 616 1.91 -5.18 -19.26
C MET A 616 1.48 -3.83 -19.84
N ASN A 617 0.46 -3.18 -19.27
CA ASN A 617 -0.04 -1.89 -19.78
C ASN A 617 1.01 -0.75 -19.81
N ASN A 618 0.64 0.35 -20.51
CA ASN A 618 1.50 1.53 -20.70
C ASN A 618 2.04 2.15 -19.40
N ASP A 619 1.23 2.17 -18.33
CA ASP A 619 1.67 2.68 -17.02
C ASP A 619 2.78 1.80 -16.42
N ARG A 620 2.69 0.48 -16.60
CA ARG A 620 3.73 -0.46 -16.15
C ARG A 620 5.00 -0.37 -17.00
N VAL A 621 4.88 -0.19 -18.32
CA VAL A 621 6.03 0.10 -19.19
C VAL A 621 6.75 1.38 -18.74
N LEU A 622 5.99 2.45 -18.50
CA LEU A 622 6.54 3.70 -17.98
C LEU A 622 7.20 3.49 -16.61
N ALA A 623 6.54 2.79 -15.68
CA ALA A 623 7.07 2.52 -14.35
C ALA A 623 8.39 1.73 -14.38
N LEU A 624 8.51 0.74 -15.28
CA LEU A 624 9.73 -0.04 -15.46
C LEU A 624 10.89 0.80 -16.02
N THR A 625 10.64 1.63 -17.03
CA THR A 625 11.70 2.49 -17.60
C THR A 625 12.16 3.55 -16.60
N VAL A 626 11.24 4.15 -15.84
CA VAL A 626 11.58 5.08 -14.74
C VAL A 626 12.35 4.35 -13.64
N ALA A 627 11.96 3.12 -13.30
CA ALA A 627 12.68 2.31 -12.30
C ALA A 627 14.11 1.97 -12.73
N ASN A 628 14.36 1.70 -14.03
CA ASN A 628 15.72 1.51 -14.55
C ASN A 628 16.59 2.74 -14.28
N MET A 629 16.08 3.93 -14.56
CA MET A 629 16.81 5.18 -14.34
C MET A 629 17.20 5.40 -12.89
N PHE A 630 16.31 5.10 -11.95
CA PHE A 630 16.60 5.25 -10.52
C PHE A 630 17.53 4.16 -9.98
N ALA A 631 17.31 2.90 -10.37
CA ALA A 631 18.05 1.78 -9.81
C ALA A 631 19.46 1.64 -10.43
N GLY A 632 19.61 1.87 -11.74
CA GLY A 632 20.84 1.62 -12.49
C GLY A 632 21.86 2.74 -12.48
N SER A 633 21.48 3.96 -12.09
CA SER A 633 22.37 5.13 -12.10
C SER A 633 23.20 5.24 -10.81
N ASP A 634 22.58 5.61 -9.69
CA ASP A 634 23.27 5.92 -8.43
C ASP A 634 24.05 4.72 -7.88
N THR A 635 23.49 3.50 -7.95
CA THR A 635 24.14 2.31 -7.39
C THR A 635 25.42 1.93 -8.14
N THR A 636 25.40 2.02 -9.48
CA THR A 636 26.57 1.78 -10.33
C THR A 636 27.62 2.89 -10.13
N ALA A 637 27.19 4.15 -10.06
CA ALA A 637 28.08 5.29 -9.76
C ALA A 637 28.81 5.14 -8.41
N ILE A 638 28.10 4.74 -7.35
CA ILE A 638 28.67 4.47 -6.02
C ILE A 638 29.74 3.37 -6.10
N THR A 639 29.49 2.33 -6.89
CA THR A 639 30.43 1.22 -7.04
C THR A 639 31.66 1.64 -7.85
N PHE A 640 31.48 2.41 -8.94
CA PHE A 640 32.61 3.01 -9.67
C PHE A 640 33.51 3.83 -8.76
N ARG A 641 32.91 4.70 -7.95
CA ARG A 641 33.64 5.52 -6.97
C ARG A 641 34.43 4.65 -6.01
N ALA A 642 33.83 3.56 -5.50
CA ALA A 642 34.53 2.62 -4.64
C ALA A 642 35.71 1.94 -5.33
N ILE A 643 35.52 1.41 -6.55
CA ILE A 643 36.59 0.76 -7.32
C ILE A 643 37.78 1.69 -7.50
N PHE A 644 37.56 2.88 -8.08
CA PHE A 644 38.66 3.80 -8.36
C PHE A 644 39.29 4.35 -7.09
N TYR A 645 38.50 4.70 -6.07
CA TYR A 645 39.02 5.21 -4.81
C TYR A 645 39.94 4.19 -4.12
N TYR A 646 39.51 2.93 -4.00
CA TYR A 646 40.33 1.91 -3.36
C TYR A 646 41.58 1.56 -4.16
N LEU A 647 41.49 1.46 -5.50
CA LEU A 647 42.66 1.27 -6.35
C LEU A 647 43.66 2.43 -6.21
N MET A 648 43.20 3.68 -6.22
CA MET A 648 44.07 4.84 -6.05
C MET A 648 44.69 4.93 -4.65
N LYS A 649 44.00 4.44 -3.61
CA LYS A 649 44.55 4.31 -2.24
C LYS A 649 45.46 3.09 -2.07
N SER A 650 45.45 2.15 -3.00
CA SER A 650 46.32 0.96 -3.01
C SER A 650 47.16 0.91 -4.29
N PRO A 651 48.27 1.67 -4.36
CA PRO A 651 49.14 1.68 -5.55
C PRO A 651 49.65 0.28 -5.96
N ALA A 652 49.80 -0.63 -5.00
CA ALA A 652 50.17 -2.02 -5.26
C ALA A 652 49.09 -2.75 -6.07
N ASP A 653 47.82 -2.66 -5.65
CA ASP A 653 46.71 -3.28 -6.38
C ASP A 653 46.47 -2.60 -7.74
N MET A 654 46.59 -1.26 -7.81
CA MET A 654 46.54 -0.54 -9.08
C MET A 654 47.61 -1.04 -10.04
N LYS A 655 48.86 -1.24 -9.57
CA LYS A 655 49.95 -1.77 -10.38
C LYS A 655 49.67 -3.20 -10.85
N THR A 656 49.13 -4.06 -9.99
CA THR A 656 48.77 -5.43 -10.36
C THR A 656 47.68 -5.47 -11.45
N LEU A 657 46.62 -4.66 -11.30
CA LEU A 657 45.57 -4.55 -12.32
C LEU A 657 46.13 -3.99 -13.64
N MET A 658 46.96 -2.95 -13.56
CA MET A 658 47.62 -2.38 -14.74
C MET A 658 48.54 -3.38 -15.43
N ALA A 659 49.22 -4.25 -14.69
CA ALA A 659 50.07 -5.31 -15.24
C ALA A 659 49.22 -6.36 -15.99
N GLU A 660 48.12 -6.82 -15.39
CA GLU A 660 47.16 -7.73 -16.03
C GLU A 660 46.66 -7.13 -17.37
N LEU A 661 46.23 -5.87 -17.37
CA LEU A 661 45.78 -5.21 -18.61
C LEU A 661 46.91 -5.03 -19.63
N ALA A 662 48.14 -4.76 -19.20
CA ALA A 662 49.27 -4.63 -20.11
C ALA A 662 49.69 -5.98 -20.74
N GLU A 663 49.52 -7.10 -20.02
CA GLU A 663 49.75 -8.44 -20.56
C GLU A 663 48.73 -8.80 -21.64
N GLU A 664 47.45 -8.48 -21.42
CA GLU A 664 46.38 -8.66 -22.41
C GLU A 664 46.62 -7.81 -23.68
N GLU A 665 47.06 -6.56 -23.51
CA GLU A 665 47.44 -5.67 -24.61
C GLU A 665 48.60 -6.25 -25.42
N LYS A 666 49.68 -6.70 -24.76
CA LYS A 666 50.85 -7.32 -25.42
C LYS A 666 50.49 -8.62 -26.14
N ALA A 667 49.53 -9.36 -25.61
CA ALA A 667 49.01 -10.57 -26.23
C ALA A 667 48.07 -10.29 -27.42
N GLY A 668 47.80 -9.02 -27.75
CA GLY A 668 46.90 -8.63 -28.83
C GLY A 668 45.45 -9.04 -28.59
N ARG A 669 45.05 -9.24 -27.32
CA ARG A 669 43.69 -9.70 -26.97
C ARG A 669 42.66 -8.58 -26.96
N PHE A 670 43.10 -7.32 -26.92
CA PHE A 670 42.21 -6.17 -27.12
C PHE A 670 42.14 -5.77 -28.59
N ALA A 671 40.97 -5.92 -29.20
CA ALA A 671 40.77 -5.69 -30.63
C ALA A 671 40.78 -4.21 -31.03
N ARG A 672 40.52 -3.29 -30.10
CA ARG A 672 40.31 -1.86 -30.39
C ARG A 672 41.48 -1.00 -29.92
N GLU A 673 41.97 -0.16 -30.84
CA GLU A 673 43.02 0.83 -30.58
C GLU A 673 42.53 2.11 -29.88
N ASP A 674 41.21 2.34 -29.83
CA ASP A 674 40.63 3.54 -29.19
C ASP A 674 40.63 3.47 -27.65
N GLY A 675 41.09 2.34 -27.09
CA GLY A 675 41.19 2.06 -25.67
C GLY A 675 39.93 1.42 -25.08
N LEU A 676 38.85 1.29 -25.86
CA LEU A 676 37.66 0.56 -25.43
C LEU A 676 37.92 -0.94 -25.44
N VAL A 677 37.12 -1.65 -24.65
CA VAL A 677 37.17 -3.11 -24.48
C VAL A 677 35.76 -3.67 -24.65
N SER A 678 35.64 -4.90 -25.12
CA SER A 678 34.40 -5.66 -25.17
C SER A 678 34.24 -6.52 -23.92
N TRP A 679 33.00 -6.90 -23.59
CA TRP A 679 32.71 -7.76 -22.43
C TRP A 679 33.53 -9.06 -22.43
N ASN A 680 33.66 -9.71 -23.59
CA ASN A 680 34.32 -11.00 -23.71
C ASN A 680 35.84 -10.92 -23.48
N GLU A 681 36.46 -9.77 -23.72
CA GLU A 681 37.90 -9.57 -23.49
C GLU A 681 38.24 -9.41 -22.01
N VAL A 682 37.30 -8.95 -21.19
CA VAL A 682 37.57 -8.50 -19.80
C VAL A 682 36.88 -9.31 -18.71
N ARG A 683 35.78 -10.00 -19.02
CA ARG A 683 34.96 -10.68 -18.00
C ARG A 683 35.69 -11.80 -17.28
N ASP A 684 36.71 -12.39 -17.90
CA ASP A 684 37.44 -13.55 -17.40
C ASP A 684 38.80 -13.17 -16.79
N LEU A 685 39.13 -11.86 -16.73
CA LEU A 685 40.38 -11.36 -16.14
C LEU A 685 40.39 -11.55 -14.62
N PRO A 686 41.31 -12.36 -14.06
CA PRO A 686 41.27 -12.76 -12.66
C PRO A 686 41.33 -11.60 -11.66
N PHE A 687 42.23 -10.63 -11.84
CA PHE A 687 42.44 -9.55 -10.89
C PHE A 687 41.39 -8.45 -11.04
N LEU A 688 40.98 -8.11 -12.26
CA LEU A 688 39.81 -7.24 -12.48
C LEU A 688 38.55 -7.79 -11.81
N ASN A 689 38.29 -9.10 -11.94
CA ASN A 689 37.20 -9.78 -11.23
C ASN A 689 37.30 -9.62 -9.71
N ALA A 690 38.51 -9.79 -9.17
CA ALA A 690 38.79 -9.66 -7.76
C ALA A 690 38.55 -8.22 -7.26
N VAL A 691 38.97 -7.21 -8.03
CA VAL A 691 38.77 -5.78 -7.74
C VAL A 691 37.28 -5.43 -7.70
N VAL A 692 36.51 -5.85 -8.71
CA VAL A 692 35.06 -5.59 -8.76
C VAL A 692 34.33 -6.26 -7.59
N LYS A 693 34.65 -7.53 -7.30
CA LYS A 693 34.06 -8.25 -6.16
C LYS A 693 34.41 -7.61 -4.83
N GLU A 694 35.67 -7.20 -4.64
CA GLU A 694 36.10 -6.57 -3.39
C GLU A 694 35.48 -5.18 -3.20
N ALA A 695 35.25 -4.41 -4.27
CA ALA A 695 34.55 -3.13 -4.19
C ALA A 695 33.10 -3.30 -3.75
N LEU A 696 32.39 -4.25 -4.35
CA LEU A 696 31.01 -4.60 -3.96
C LEU A 696 30.93 -5.14 -2.53
N ARG A 697 32.00 -5.81 -2.05
CA ARG A 697 32.09 -6.31 -0.68
C ARG A 697 32.33 -5.18 0.32
N CYS A 698 33.36 -4.38 0.11
CA CYS A 698 33.79 -3.31 1.02
C CYS A 698 32.80 -2.16 1.07
N HIS A 699 32.15 -1.85 -0.06
CA HIS A 699 31.24 -0.71 -0.20
C HIS A 699 29.97 -1.09 -0.99
N PRO A 700 29.10 -1.95 -0.44
CA PRO A 700 27.82 -2.25 -1.07
C PRO A 700 26.96 -0.98 -1.12
N ALA A 701 26.33 -0.71 -2.27
CA ALA A 701 25.62 0.55 -2.47
C ALA A 701 24.45 0.75 -1.50
N ALA A 702 23.67 -0.29 -1.22
CA ALA A 702 22.58 -0.25 -0.24
C ALA A 702 23.11 -0.25 1.20
N GLY A 703 22.69 0.74 2.00
CA GLY A 703 23.11 0.90 3.40
C GLY A 703 22.16 0.27 4.43
N LEU A 704 20.97 -0.13 4.00
CA LEU A 704 19.90 -0.63 4.86
C LEU A 704 19.65 -2.13 4.67
N MET A 705 19.07 -2.76 5.70
CA MET A 705 18.65 -4.16 5.62
C MET A 705 17.53 -4.35 4.60
N LEU A 706 17.57 -5.47 3.87
CA LEU A 706 16.51 -5.81 2.92
C LEU A 706 15.33 -6.49 3.65
N GLU A 707 14.43 -5.67 4.18
CA GLU A 707 13.33 -6.10 5.05
C GLU A 707 12.38 -7.16 4.43
N ARG A 708 12.03 -8.15 5.23
CA ARG A 708 11.05 -9.20 4.96
C ARG A 708 10.15 -9.42 6.17
N ILE A 709 8.94 -9.91 5.96
CA ILE A 709 8.01 -10.29 7.02
C ILE A 709 8.12 -11.79 7.26
N VAL A 710 8.27 -12.19 8.53
CA VAL A 710 8.32 -13.60 8.95
C VAL A 710 6.95 -14.26 8.73
N PRO A 711 6.88 -15.42 8.06
CA PRO A 711 5.64 -16.16 7.83
C PRO A 711 5.12 -16.85 9.09
N ALA A 712 3.92 -17.47 9.02
CA ALA A 712 3.23 -18.11 10.14
C ALA A 712 4.09 -19.10 10.96
N ARG A 713 5.01 -19.82 10.31
CA ARG A 713 5.92 -20.80 10.93
C ARG A 713 6.99 -20.20 11.86
N GLY A 714 7.15 -18.87 11.88
CA GLY A 714 8.23 -18.22 12.61
C GLY A 714 9.61 -18.37 11.93
N LEU A 715 10.65 -17.92 12.61
CA LEU A 715 12.04 -18.00 12.18
C LEU A 715 12.93 -18.32 13.39
N GLU A 716 13.72 -19.38 13.31
CA GLU A 716 14.76 -19.70 14.29
C GLU A 716 16.09 -19.10 13.84
N VAL A 717 16.71 -18.28 14.69
CA VAL A 717 18.06 -17.73 14.47
C VAL A 717 18.81 -17.68 15.80
N ASP A 718 20.00 -18.29 15.84
CA ASP A 718 20.91 -18.19 17.00
C ASP A 718 20.22 -18.53 18.34
N GLY A 719 19.42 -19.59 18.35
CA GLY A 719 18.65 -20.04 19.53
C GLY A 719 17.43 -19.18 19.90
N HIS A 720 17.09 -18.17 19.10
CA HIS A 720 15.93 -17.32 19.29
C HIS A 720 14.81 -17.67 18.30
N HIS A 721 13.60 -17.86 18.82
CA HIS A 721 12.38 -17.94 18.02
C HIS A 721 11.84 -16.54 17.73
N ILE A 722 11.79 -16.17 16.45
CA ILE A 722 11.23 -14.91 15.98
C ILE A 722 9.81 -15.16 15.42
N PRO A 723 8.75 -14.59 16.02
CA PRO A 723 7.38 -14.90 15.67
C PRO A 723 6.94 -14.31 14.31
N SER A 724 5.87 -14.89 13.77
CA SER A 724 5.17 -14.44 12.56
C SER A 724 4.81 -12.95 12.61
N GLY A 725 4.90 -12.29 11.46
CA GLY A 725 4.62 -10.87 11.32
C GLY A 725 5.77 -9.95 11.74
N THR A 726 6.84 -10.47 12.33
CA THR A 726 8.06 -9.69 12.62
C THR A 726 8.75 -9.28 11.34
N ILE A 727 9.29 -8.07 11.28
CA ILE A 727 10.15 -7.62 10.20
C ILE A 727 11.58 -8.11 10.48
N VAL A 728 12.16 -8.85 9.56
CA VAL A 728 13.53 -9.34 9.61
C VAL A 728 14.29 -8.96 8.35
N GLY A 729 15.61 -8.90 8.41
CA GLY A 729 16.41 -8.68 7.21
C GLY A 729 17.89 -8.57 7.49
N VAL A 730 18.67 -8.59 6.42
CA VAL A 730 20.12 -8.64 6.47
C VAL A 730 20.68 -7.39 5.81
N ASN A 731 21.66 -6.78 6.47
CA ASN A 731 22.42 -5.66 5.94
C ASN A 731 23.74 -6.16 5.33
N ALA A 732 23.97 -5.85 4.05
CA ALA A 732 25.21 -6.22 3.35
C ALA A 732 26.45 -5.67 4.04
N TRP A 733 26.39 -4.47 4.63
CA TRP A 733 27.51 -3.85 5.35
C TRP A 733 27.97 -4.66 6.57
N VAL A 734 27.03 -5.32 7.23
CA VAL A 734 27.31 -6.21 8.37
C VAL A 734 27.81 -7.56 7.86
N LEU A 735 27.05 -8.19 6.97
CA LEU A 735 27.36 -9.53 6.47
C LEU A 735 28.73 -9.59 5.79
N HIS A 736 29.07 -8.60 4.98
CA HIS A 736 30.33 -8.56 4.25
C HIS A 736 31.57 -8.39 5.14
N ARG A 737 31.38 -8.09 6.43
CA ARG A 737 32.42 -8.01 7.47
C ARG A 737 32.50 -9.27 8.33
N ASN A 738 31.67 -10.28 8.06
CA ASN A 738 31.75 -11.56 8.75
C ASN A 738 33.13 -12.21 8.51
N LYS A 739 33.92 -12.31 9.58
CA LYS A 739 35.31 -12.78 9.54
C LYS A 739 35.42 -14.27 9.23
N ASP A 740 34.38 -15.05 9.51
CA ASP A 740 34.36 -16.48 9.17
C ASP A 740 34.20 -16.70 7.67
N ILE A 741 33.48 -15.79 6.98
CA ILE A 741 33.26 -15.86 5.54
C ILE A 741 34.38 -15.17 4.77
N PHE A 742 34.74 -13.94 5.15
CA PHE A 742 35.65 -13.11 4.36
C PHE A 742 37.08 -13.06 4.92
N GLY A 743 37.36 -13.77 6.01
CA GLY A 743 38.67 -13.82 6.67
C GLY A 743 38.79 -12.78 7.79
N HIS A 744 39.80 -12.94 8.65
CA HIS A 744 40.03 -12.06 9.81
C HIS A 744 40.23 -10.57 9.42
N ASP A 745 40.69 -10.31 8.20
CA ASP A 745 40.89 -8.98 7.64
C ASP A 745 39.69 -8.48 6.82
N ALA A 746 38.47 -8.98 7.07
CA ALA A 746 37.25 -8.60 6.35
C ALA A 746 36.98 -7.08 6.36
N ASP A 747 37.45 -6.33 7.34
CA ASP A 747 37.26 -4.87 7.37
C ASP A 747 38.18 -4.11 6.40
N ARG A 748 39.12 -4.80 5.73
CA ARG A 748 40.13 -4.21 4.85
C ARG A 748 39.87 -4.53 3.39
N TRP A 749 40.14 -3.56 2.54
CA TRP A 749 40.26 -3.74 1.10
C TRP A 749 41.44 -4.69 0.79
N ARG A 750 41.15 -5.84 0.18
CA ARG A 750 42.16 -6.78 -0.31
C ARG A 750 41.60 -7.64 -1.46
N PRO A 751 41.72 -7.20 -2.72
CA PRO A 751 41.26 -7.96 -3.88
C PRO A 751 41.87 -9.36 -3.96
N SER A 752 43.14 -9.50 -3.57
CA SER A 752 43.88 -10.77 -3.66
C SER A 752 43.21 -11.94 -2.91
N ARG A 753 42.32 -11.67 -1.93
CA ARG A 753 41.53 -12.70 -1.24
C ARG A 753 40.71 -13.59 -2.18
N TRP A 754 40.24 -13.02 -3.30
CA TRP A 754 39.43 -13.73 -4.29
C TRP A 754 40.25 -14.66 -5.20
N ILE A 755 41.58 -14.53 -5.14
CA ILE A 755 42.55 -15.30 -5.92
C ILE A 755 43.24 -16.33 -5.03
N GLU A 756 43.64 -15.93 -3.82
CA GLU A 756 44.36 -16.77 -2.85
C GLU A 756 43.44 -17.78 -2.14
N ALA A 757 42.13 -17.53 -2.09
CA ALA A 757 41.18 -18.43 -1.45
C ALA A 757 41.11 -19.79 -2.14
N SER A 758 40.99 -20.86 -1.34
CA SER A 758 40.66 -22.20 -1.86
C SER A 758 39.34 -22.16 -2.63
N THR A 759 39.13 -23.13 -3.54
CA THR A 759 37.90 -23.21 -4.33
C THR A 759 36.63 -23.21 -3.48
N GLU A 760 36.66 -23.93 -2.34
CA GLU A 760 35.53 -23.98 -1.41
C GLU A 760 35.31 -22.64 -0.70
N GLN A 761 36.37 -22.00 -0.21
CA GLN A 761 36.26 -20.71 0.45
C GLN A 761 35.77 -19.63 -0.52
N LYS A 762 36.26 -19.64 -1.76
CA LYS A 762 35.82 -18.73 -2.82
C LYS A 762 34.33 -18.90 -3.10
N ARG A 763 33.86 -20.15 -3.25
CA ARG A 763 32.44 -20.45 -3.43
C ARG A 763 31.60 -19.96 -2.25
N ARG A 764 32.09 -20.15 -1.02
CA ARG A 764 31.42 -19.66 0.19
C ARG A 764 31.32 -18.12 0.19
N MET A 765 32.40 -17.41 -0.09
CA MET A 765 32.38 -15.94 -0.21
C MET A 765 31.43 -15.46 -1.30
N GLU A 766 31.37 -16.13 -2.45
CA GLU A 766 30.46 -15.81 -3.54
C GLU A 766 28.99 -16.03 -3.17
N ASN A 767 28.68 -17.10 -2.45
CA ASN A 767 27.32 -17.39 -1.98
C ASN A 767 26.80 -16.36 -0.97
N TYR A 768 27.71 -15.72 -0.22
CA TYR A 768 27.39 -14.68 0.77
C TYR A 768 27.68 -13.26 0.28
N MET A 769 27.96 -13.07 -1.00
CA MET A 769 28.01 -11.77 -1.63
C MET A 769 26.59 -11.22 -1.79
N PHE A 770 26.20 -10.30 -0.90
CA PHE A 770 24.85 -9.78 -0.78
C PHE A 770 24.69 -8.36 -1.38
N ALA A 771 25.69 -7.86 -2.10
CA ALA A 771 25.66 -6.55 -2.77
C ALA A 771 24.48 -6.38 -3.75
N PHE A 772 23.96 -7.48 -4.30
CA PHE A 772 22.81 -7.51 -5.21
C PHE A 772 21.55 -8.15 -4.59
N GLY A 773 21.54 -8.38 -3.27
CA GLY A 773 20.52 -9.19 -2.58
C GLY A 773 20.60 -10.67 -2.93
N ALA A 774 19.55 -11.44 -2.60
CA ALA A 774 19.48 -12.88 -2.85
C ALA A 774 18.07 -13.37 -3.24
N GLY A 775 18.03 -14.59 -3.81
CA GLY A 775 16.83 -15.34 -4.18
C GLY A 775 15.91 -14.69 -5.21
N SER A 776 14.60 -14.87 -5.05
CA SER A 776 13.58 -14.43 -6.03
C SER A 776 13.56 -12.93 -6.25
N ARG A 777 14.04 -12.16 -5.27
CA ARG A 777 14.10 -10.69 -5.29
C ARG A 777 15.51 -10.15 -5.56
N THR A 778 16.44 -10.99 -6.05
CA THR A 778 17.79 -10.55 -6.47
C THR A 778 17.70 -9.44 -7.52
N CYS A 779 18.61 -8.47 -7.43
CA CYS A 779 18.71 -7.36 -8.37
C CYS A 779 18.64 -7.83 -9.82
N ILE A 780 17.65 -7.35 -10.55
CA ILE A 780 17.46 -7.72 -11.97
C ILE A 780 18.53 -7.08 -12.87
N GLY A 781 19.05 -5.92 -12.47
CA GLY A 781 20.09 -5.18 -13.19
C GLY A 781 21.52 -5.63 -12.90
N LYS A 782 21.75 -6.69 -12.11
CA LYS A 782 23.09 -7.17 -11.72
C LYS A 782 24.03 -7.27 -12.91
N ASN A 783 23.57 -7.93 -13.97
CA ASN A 783 24.38 -8.20 -15.15
C ASN A 783 24.77 -6.90 -15.88
N ILE A 784 23.87 -5.92 -15.96
CA ILE A 784 24.13 -4.61 -16.59
C ILE A 784 25.18 -3.84 -15.78
N SER A 785 25.01 -3.79 -14.46
CA SER A 785 25.94 -3.11 -13.57
C SER A 785 27.35 -3.72 -13.67
N LEU A 786 27.44 -5.05 -13.76
CA LEU A 786 28.72 -5.72 -14.03
C LEU A 786 29.26 -5.35 -15.42
N LEU A 787 28.45 -5.39 -16.49
CA LEU A 787 28.88 -4.98 -17.83
C LEU A 787 29.53 -3.59 -17.82
N GLU A 788 28.88 -2.63 -17.17
CA GLU A 788 29.40 -1.27 -17.02
C GLU A 788 30.75 -1.26 -16.29
N MET A 789 30.86 -1.95 -15.14
CA MET A 789 32.10 -2.01 -14.35
C MET A 789 33.25 -2.64 -15.13
N TYR A 790 33.04 -3.81 -15.73
CA TYR A 790 34.08 -4.55 -16.43
C TYR A 790 34.52 -3.86 -17.71
N LYS A 791 33.69 -3.01 -18.34
CA LYS A 791 34.10 -2.25 -19.53
C LYS A 791 34.77 -0.93 -19.16
N MET A 792 34.13 -0.14 -18.30
CA MET A 792 34.56 1.23 -18.00
C MET A 792 35.87 1.27 -17.22
N VAL A 793 36.07 0.40 -16.23
CA VAL A 793 37.28 0.38 -15.40
C VAL A 793 38.56 0.16 -16.23
N PRO A 794 38.70 -0.94 -16.98
CA PRO A 794 39.87 -1.14 -17.82
C PRO A 794 39.98 -0.13 -18.96
N ALA A 795 38.88 0.30 -19.59
CA ALA A 795 38.94 1.30 -20.67
C ALA A 795 39.54 2.63 -20.16
N LEU A 796 39.10 3.08 -18.98
CA LEU A 796 39.60 4.31 -18.38
C LEU A 796 41.06 4.18 -17.96
N LEU A 797 41.43 3.05 -17.32
CA LEU A 797 42.81 2.79 -16.88
C LEU A 797 43.78 2.55 -18.06
N ARG A 798 43.33 2.01 -19.19
CA ARG A 798 44.14 1.92 -20.42
C ARG A 798 44.43 3.29 -21.02
N ARG A 799 43.50 4.25 -20.88
CA ARG A 799 43.60 5.58 -21.51
C ARG A 799 44.26 6.66 -20.64
N TYR A 800 44.07 6.59 -19.32
CA TYR A 800 44.50 7.64 -18.39
C TYR A 800 45.35 7.12 -17.24
N GLU A 801 46.19 8.01 -16.74
CA GLU A 801 46.79 7.92 -15.39
C GLU A 801 45.96 8.77 -14.43
N LEU A 802 45.65 8.19 -13.27
CA LEU A 802 44.85 8.82 -12.22
C LEU A 802 45.74 9.11 -11.03
N GLU A 803 45.77 10.36 -10.59
CA GLU A 803 46.49 10.78 -9.40
C GLU A 803 45.59 11.61 -8.50
N PHE A 804 45.71 11.43 -7.18
CA PHE A 804 45.10 12.37 -6.26
C PHE A 804 45.82 13.71 -6.32
N PRO A 805 45.11 14.86 -6.31
CA PRO A 805 45.74 16.17 -6.34
C PRO A 805 46.58 16.45 -5.08
N SER A 806 46.25 15.79 -3.96
CA SER A 806 46.97 15.83 -2.68
C SER A 806 46.89 14.48 -1.95
N ALA A 807 47.82 14.20 -1.05
CA ALA A 807 47.84 12.97 -0.25
C ALA A 807 46.62 12.86 0.70
N ASP A 808 46.12 14.00 1.17
CA ASP A 808 44.96 14.11 2.07
C ASP A 808 43.62 13.96 1.34
N ASN A 809 43.61 13.79 0.01
CA ASN A 809 42.38 13.62 -0.73
C ASN A 809 41.73 12.29 -0.32
N THR A 810 40.64 12.39 0.43
CA THR A 810 39.81 11.27 0.88
C THR A 810 38.37 11.56 0.50
N TRP A 811 37.61 10.51 0.21
CA TRP A 811 36.16 10.66 0.26
C TRP A 811 35.72 10.80 1.72
N HIS A 812 34.59 11.44 1.94
CA HIS A 812 33.95 11.52 3.25
C HIS A 812 32.54 10.95 3.13
N LEU A 813 32.10 10.29 4.20
CA LEU A 813 30.73 9.82 4.34
C LEU A 813 30.05 10.71 5.36
N ASN A 814 29.15 11.58 4.91
CA ASN A 814 28.56 12.60 5.76
C ASN A 814 27.59 12.00 6.79
N ASN A 815 27.71 12.50 8.02
CA ASN A 815 26.73 12.29 9.08
C ASN A 815 25.62 13.33 8.91
N GLY A 816 24.36 12.90 8.91
CA GLY A 816 23.23 13.83 8.97
C GLY A 816 23.17 14.50 10.33
N LYS A 817 23.14 15.84 10.36
CA LYS A 817 22.80 16.59 11.57
C LYS A 817 21.29 16.54 11.79
N LEU A 818 20.85 16.34 13.05
CA LEU A 818 19.43 16.41 13.39
C LEU A 818 18.94 17.85 13.18
N LEU A 819 18.12 18.09 12.17
CA LEU A 819 17.41 19.37 12.03
C LEU A 819 16.11 19.34 12.86
N PRO A 820 15.62 20.49 13.36
CA PRO A 820 14.39 20.54 14.15
C PRO A 820 13.20 19.96 13.37
N ILE A 821 12.35 19.19 14.06
CA ILE A 821 11.14 18.53 13.51
C ILE A 821 10.21 19.52 12.78
N LEU A 822 10.24 20.81 13.15
CA LEU A 822 9.50 21.89 12.48
C LEU A 822 9.94 22.16 11.02
N ALA A 823 11.10 21.65 10.58
CA ALA A 823 11.52 21.72 9.17
C ALA A 823 10.76 20.72 8.26
N LEU A 824 10.08 19.71 8.83
CA LEU A 824 9.29 18.73 8.07
C LEU A 824 8.08 19.37 7.36
N SER A 825 7.54 20.50 7.86
CA SER A 825 6.45 21.23 7.18
C SER A 825 6.91 21.89 5.87
N ASN A 826 8.21 22.12 5.70
CA ASN A 826 8.76 22.74 4.49
C ASN A 826 9.09 21.73 3.38
N ILE A 827 9.03 20.42 3.64
CA ILE A 827 9.17 19.35 2.64
C ILE A 827 8.04 19.41 1.59
N CYS A 828 6.91 20.03 1.92
CA CYS A 828 5.78 20.21 1.02
C CYS A 828 5.93 21.36 0.01
N LYS A 829 6.89 22.29 0.18
CA LYS A 829 7.09 23.41 -0.76
C LYS A 829 8.07 22.99 -1.85
N HIS A 830 7.53 22.66 -3.01
CA HIS A 830 8.25 22.12 -4.18
C HIS A 830 9.40 22.98 -4.74
N HIS A 831 9.60 24.25 -4.32
CA HIS A 831 10.49 25.16 -5.06
C HIS A 831 11.45 26.07 -4.27
N LEU A 832 11.40 26.17 -2.93
CA LEU A 832 12.15 27.25 -2.25
C LEU A 832 13.12 26.86 -1.13
N MET A 833 13.30 25.58 -0.81
CA MET A 833 14.16 25.16 0.31
C MET A 833 15.37 24.30 -0.09
N ILE A 834 15.80 24.35 -1.35
CA ILE A 834 16.99 23.63 -1.83
C ILE A 834 18.26 24.50 -1.70
N SER A 835 18.15 25.83 -1.59
CA SER A 835 19.33 26.72 -1.51
C SER A 835 19.87 26.98 -0.11
N LEU A 836 19.21 26.53 0.96
CA LEU A 836 19.57 26.85 2.36
C LEU A 836 20.00 25.65 3.19
N LEU A 837 19.96 24.44 2.62
CA LEU A 837 20.58 23.26 3.19
C LEU A 837 21.72 22.90 2.26
N ASP A 838 22.96 23.01 2.71
CA ASP A 838 24.08 22.28 2.11
C ASP A 838 23.65 20.81 2.05
N THR A 839 23.18 20.36 0.90
CA THR A 839 22.78 18.97 0.64
C THR A 839 24.03 18.16 0.42
N ASP A 840 24.73 17.94 1.53
CA ASP A 840 26.01 17.29 1.60
C ASP A 840 25.85 15.77 1.38
N PHE A 841 25.78 15.38 0.10
CA PHE A 841 26.22 14.13 -0.57
C PHE A 841 25.84 12.72 -0.06
N ASN A 842 25.06 12.54 1.01
CA ASN A 842 24.68 11.20 1.49
C ASN A 842 23.16 10.96 1.51
N THR A 843 22.69 9.92 0.81
CA THR A 843 21.29 9.48 0.91
C THR A 843 21.13 8.47 2.03
N ALA A 844 20.03 8.50 2.77
CA ALA A 844 19.84 7.55 3.89
C ALA A 844 19.57 6.11 3.41
N TRP A 845 19.31 5.92 2.10
CA TRP A 845 19.05 4.63 1.47
C TRP A 845 20.34 3.97 0.94
N PHE A 846 21.17 4.76 0.25
CA PHE A 846 22.44 4.35 -0.33
C PHE A 846 23.61 5.06 0.34
N VAL A 847 24.69 4.33 0.63
CA VAL A 847 25.91 4.89 1.21
C VAL A 847 26.73 5.59 0.13
N LYS A 848 26.29 6.81 -0.22
CA LYS A 848 26.89 7.62 -1.28
C LYS A 848 28.10 8.38 -0.73
N GLN A 849 29.22 8.30 -1.44
CA GLN A 849 30.48 8.89 -1.01
C GLN A 849 30.59 10.34 -1.49
N SER A 850 31.26 11.21 -0.73
CA SER A 850 31.53 12.56 -1.19
C SER A 850 32.24 12.54 -2.54
N ASN A 851 32.13 13.63 -3.26
CA ASN A 851 32.96 13.86 -4.43
C ASN A 851 34.44 13.82 -4.00
N PHE A 852 35.27 13.16 -4.82
CA PHE A 852 36.70 13.17 -4.64
C PHE A 852 37.36 13.58 -5.94
N ASN A 853 38.44 14.32 -5.78
CA ASN A 853 39.09 15.01 -6.88
C ASN A 853 40.24 14.19 -7.45
N VAL A 854 40.46 14.24 -8.76
CA VAL A 854 41.53 13.52 -9.46
C VAL A 854 42.19 14.41 -10.50
N ARG A 855 43.50 14.29 -10.65
CA ARG A 855 44.21 14.78 -11.84
C ARG A 855 44.31 13.63 -12.84
N LEU A 856 43.93 13.94 -14.08
CA LEU A 856 43.95 13.00 -15.20
C LEU A 856 45.11 13.37 -16.12
N ARG A 857 45.92 12.38 -16.50
CA ARG A 857 46.89 12.53 -17.59
C ARG A 857 46.62 11.50 -18.66
N ARG A 858 46.58 11.92 -19.92
CA ARG A 858 46.43 11.00 -21.04
C ARG A 858 47.72 10.20 -21.22
N LYS A 859 47.61 8.87 -21.29
CA LYS A 859 48.75 8.02 -21.64
C LYS A 859 49.12 8.27 -23.09
N HIS A 860 50.40 8.54 -23.36
CA HIS A 860 50.89 8.57 -24.74
C HIS A 860 50.70 7.19 -25.36
N LYS A 861 50.21 7.12 -26.61
CA LYS A 861 50.16 5.87 -27.38
C LYS A 861 51.55 5.25 -27.29
N ILE A 862 51.71 4.13 -26.60
CA ILE A 862 52.97 3.38 -26.64
C ILE A 862 52.99 2.76 -28.04
N SER A 863 53.68 3.42 -28.97
CA SER A 863 54.01 2.85 -30.27
C SER A 863 54.95 1.68 -30.03
N PHE A 864 54.41 0.47 -29.94
CA PHE A 864 55.19 -0.78 -30.00
C PHE A 864 55.50 -1.14 -31.46
N LEU A 865 56.05 -0.19 -32.23
CA LEU A 865 56.75 -0.52 -33.47
C LEU A 865 58.25 -0.48 -33.14
N PRO A 866 59.01 -1.54 -33.47
CA PRO A 866 60.45 -1.52 -33.33
C PRO A 866 61.00 -0.40 -34.21
N ASP A 867 61.86 0.43 -33.64
CA ASP A 867 62.56 1.51 -34.32
C ASP A 867 63.61 0.89 -35.27
N GLU A 868 63.15 0.39 -36.43
CA GLU A 868 64.03 0.12 -37.57
C GLU A 868 64.37 1.44 -38.25
N ARG A 869 65.24 2.22 -37.60
CA ARG A 869 66.17 3.16 -38.24
C ARG A 869 67.10 3.84 -37.22
N GLN A 870 68.23 3.18 -36.97
CA GLN A 870 69.50 3.89 -36.77
C GLN A 870 70.54 3.23 -37.67
N ASP A 871 70.76 3.89 -38.83
CA ASP A 871 72.06 3.91 -39.50
C ASP A 871 72.99 4.86 -38.74
#